data_AF-A0A397D9L1-F1
#
_entry.id   AF-A0A397D9L1-F1
#
_cell.length_a   1.000
_cell.length_b   1.000
_cell.length_c   1.000
_cell.angle_alpha   90.00
_cell.angle_beta   90.00
_cell.angle_gamma   90.00
#
_symmetry.space_group_name_H-M   'P 1'
#
loop_
_entity.id
_entity.type
_entity.pdbx_description
1 polymer ?
#
loop_
_entity_poly.entity_id
_entity_poly.type
_entity_poly.pdbx_seq_one_letter_code
_entity_poly.pdbx_strand_id
1 'polypeptide(L)'
;MATVADIVQDILNAETLPIAGSTFLALIQKLVDHAEHLEQNVSDLNEQLDNLREQVSLGNAATVIQAGFRGAKDRDTIMRAKQFQQQGTCVLKKYLLKKDRVPGMHKLDTLHGDIGTSPSRINHILDTVTADGYSKVVWVTLRDEAVIFVDGTPFTARRSGKLNDNDLVPGMTGHNISVLELSLKNSLVDQLNLSDHKFEYWHEPTLLCNELAVSTVDPSHVLTLPELMSSIQHPGIQSLTYHRAPIDRENFPEHSIVDRLVDWLRSADATTALVFNCQKGRGRTTTAMSLAYLIWSAPTQVQSPLDAHDHPDSRLARAMTMDPRNADYKHGLYKVILALCDKLGNGVRTKRWIDNVIDDASVIYNIRLVINEHRAVRSHLDVVLDWLLCYRFFVLNFHRACRLLERYFYFIVFGSYLTSASTDSVPYSTWLQSHPDLFRLLDTMGGATYPSSKVLKNNILKFDHFPGLNRLPMILGPNVPNFRQVGDFPIFGTAQVYQEGIADVLQHLRTVGHPKAIWINLREEVILYVAGRPFAVRNQGNVFLNAEYPGIEVNEITAIEATLKKELMEKVTKSNGLFKHLYVWLHEPREYVTEESFDVISPENDIFTLEDAYHAVRRAGFDVSDEIAPEEKDFDDLVRLLGPIFTSEVGSLHPTAIVCNCQMGRGRTTTMLVCMYMLRAVVAGAVPSTVEPKSSAHFGVIDELVAVLDNGNESLNLVNYAVDMADHVQNLRDCIESCRDLTKENGLSVEKQEYFMQRAGTTVVSSVVDRYIKYDLVVNYLERYFYLICFASYILDQQPKQFQTLFVNWMCSRYDNALYALLDNLNFDDKNDDVVSSMRWRWRRKRKMVYRLE
;
A
#
# COMPACT_ATOMS: atom_id res chain seq x y z
N MET A 1 -18.78 -42.51 -57.12
CA MET A 1 -20.23 -42.33 -57.26
C MET A 1 -20.46 -41.16 -58.19
N ALA A 2 -21.43 -41.23 -59.09
CA ALA A 2 -21.81 -40.07 -59.90
C ALA A 2 -22.14 -38.90 -58.95
N THR A 3 -21.62 -37.71 -59.21
CA THR A 3 -21.88 -36.54 -58.38
C THR A 3 -23.32 -36.08 -58.59
N VAL A 4 -23.91 -35.37 -57.61
CA VAL A 4 -25.27 -34.78 -57.76
C VAL A 4 -25.36 -33.95 -59.05
N ALA A 5 -24.26 -33.27 -59.42
CA ALA A 5 -24.14 -32.54 -60.67
C ALA A 5 -24.31 -33.45 -61.90
N ASP A 6 -23.72 -34.64 -61.90
CA ASP A 6 -23.85 -35.61 -62.99
C ASP A 6 -25.28 -36.15 -63.11
N ILE A 7 -25.94 -36.43 -61.97
CA ILE A 7 -27.32 -36.94 -61.94
C ILE A 7 -28.32 -35.86 -62.39
N VAL A 8 -28.12 -34.61 -61.94
CA VAL A 8 -28.92 -33.46 -62.36
C VAL A 8 -28.71 -33.18 -63.85
N GLN A 9 -27.48 -33.30 -64.34
CA GLN A 9 -27.18 -33.12 -65.77
C GLN A 9 -27.83 -34.22 -66.62
N ASP A 10 -27.87 -35.48 -66.15
CA ASP A 10 -28.58 -36.57 -66.82
C ASP A 10 -30.11 -36.34 -66.86
N ILE A 11 -30.70 -35.74 -65.82
CA ILE A 11 -32.12 -35.34 -65.79
C ILE A 11 -32.39 -34.18 -66.76
N LEU A 12 -31.53 -33.17 -66.78
CA LEU A 12 -31.66 -32.02 -67.69
C LEU A 12 -31.48 -32.43 -69.16
N ASN A 13 -30.57 -33.37 -69.44
CA ASN A 13 -30.38 -33.94 -70.78
C ASN A 13 -31.61 -34.76 -71.21
N ALA A 14 -32.33 -35.39 -70.26
CA ALA A 14 -33.53 -36.20 -70.50
C ALA A 14 -34.78 -35.35 -70.86
N GLU A 15 -34.87 -34.07 -70.50
CA GLU A 15 -36.00 -33.19 -70.85
C GLU A 15 -36.07 -32.83 -72.35
N THR A 16 -35.00 -33.06 -73.12
CA THR A 16 -34.92 -32.67 -74.54
C THR A 16 -35.40 -33.73 -75.55
N LEU A 17 -35.87 -34.90 -75.08
CA LEU A 17 -36.47 -35.97 -75.90
C LEU A 17 -37.68 -36.59 -75.18
N PRO A 18 -38.70 -37.14 -75.90
CA PRO A 18 -39.86 -37.73 -75.25
C PRO A 18 -39.48 -39.09 -74.66
N ILE A 19 -39.18 -39.11 -73.37
CA ILE A 19 -38.80 -40.32 -72.65
C ILE A 19 -40.01 -40.88 -71.91
N ALA A 20 -40.20 -42.20 -71.98
CA ALA A 20 -41.28 -42.91 -71.28
C ALA A 20 -41.14 -42.76 -69.76
N GLY A 21 -42.27 -42.61 -69.04
CA GLY A 21 -42.31 -42.29 -67.61
C GLY A 21 -41.56 -43.23 -66.66
N SER A 22 -41.14 -44.42 -67.11
CA SER A 22 -40.32 -45.35 -66.33
C SER A 22 -38.86 -44.90 -66.16
N THR A 23 -38.30 -44.14 -67.11
CA THR A 23 -36.87 -43.74 -67.06
C THR A 23 -36.66 -42.52 -66.16
N PHE A 24 -37.64 -41.62 -66.08
CA PHE A 24 -37.59 -40.46 -65.17
C PHE A 24 -37.69 -40.88 -63.69
N LEU A 25 -38.55 -41.84 -63.37
CA LEU A 25 -38.63 -42.45 -62.04
C LEU A 25 -37.31 -43.11 -61.61
N ALA A 26 -36.59 -43.75 -62.53
CA ALA A 26 -35.29 -44.36 -62.25
C ALA A 26 -34.19 -43.32 -61.94
N LEU A 27 -34.27 -42.12 -62.51
CA LEU A 27 -33.34 -41.02 -62.21
C LEU A 27 -33.65 -40.35 -60.87
N ILE A 28 -34.93 -40.16 -60.55
CA ILE A 28 -35.35 -39.67 -59.22
C ILE A 28 -34.94 -40.66 -58.13
N GLN A 29 -35.09 -41.96 -58.36
CA GLN A 29 -34.68 -42.98 -57.38
C GLN A 29 -33.19 -42.89 -57.04
N LYS A 30 -32.32 -42.60 -58.02
CA LYS A 30 -30.89 -42.38 -57.77
C LYS A 30 -30.60 -41.16 -56.90
N LEU A 31 -31.40 -40.09 -57.01
CA LEU A 31 -31.28 -38.93 -56.13
C LEU A 31 -31.76 -39.24 -54.71
N VAL A 32 -32.85 -40.01 -54.58
CA VAL A 32 -33.36 -40.48 -53.28
C VAL A 32 -32.34 -41.39 -52.59
N ASP A 33 -31.80 -42.38 -53.30
CA ASP A 33 -30.77 -43.28 -52.77
C ASP A 33 -29.49 -42.52 -52.35
N HIS A 34 -29.14 -41.46 -53.08
CA HIS A 34 -28.00 -40.61 -52.72
C HIS A 34 -28.28 -39.72 -51.50
N ALA A 35 -29.51 -39.20 -51.36
CA ALA A 35 -29.94 -38.45 -50.19
C ALA A 35 -29.97 -39.33 -48.94
N GLU A 36 -30.50 -40.55 -49.03
CA GLU A 36 -30.49 -41.54 -47.94
C GLU A 36 -29.05 -41.91 -47.55
N HIS A 37 -28.15 -42.06 -48.52
CA HIS A 37 -26.74 -42.32 -48.24
C HIS A 37 -26.04 -41.14 -47.54
N LEU A 38 -26.39 -39.89 -47.89
CA LEU A 38 -25.88 -38.71 -47.21
C LEU A 38 -26.42 -38.58 -45.78
N GLU A 39 -27.70 -38.86 -45.55
CA GLU A 39 -28.29 -38.89 -44.21
C GLU A 39 -27.60 -39.94 -43.32
N GLN A 40 -27.33 -41.13 -43.87
CA GLN A 40 -26.59 -42.17 -43.15
C GLN A 40 -25.16 -41.72 -42.83
N ASN A 41 -24.44 -41.12 -43.78
CA ASN A 41 -23.09 -40.61 -43.54
C ASN A 41 -23.06 -39.50 -42.47
N VAL A 42 -24.07 -38.61 -42.45
CA VAL A 42 -24.20 -37.58 -41.41
C VAL A 42 -24.49 -38.21 -40.05
N SER A 43 -25.33 -39.25 -39.99
CA SER A 43 -25.59 -40.00 -38.76
C SER A 43 -24.33 -40.65 -38.21
N ASP A 44 -23.56 -41.34 -39.06
CA ASP A 44 -22.30 -42.00 -38.68
C ASP A 44 -21.25 -40.97 -38.22
N LEU A 45 -21.17 -39.80 -38.88
CA LEU A 45 -20.29 -38.71 -38.48
C LEU A 45 -20.68 -38.10 -37.12
N ASN A 46 -21.97 -37.96 -36.83
CA ASN A 46 -22.45 -37.51 -35.53
C ASN A 46 -22.12 -38.51 -34.42
N GLU A 47 -22.27 -39.81 -34.68
CA GLU A 47 -21.88 -40.86 -33.73
C GLU A 47 -20.37 -40.86 -33.46
N GLN A 48 -19.54 -40.66 -34.49
CA GLN A 48 -18.10 -40.48 -34.32
C GLN A 48 -17.76 -39.21 -33.53
N LEU A 49 -18.47 -38.11 -33.76
CA LEU A 49 -18.27 -36.85 -33.03
C LEU A 49 -18.64 -36.99 -31.55
N ASP A 50 -19.73 -37.70 -31.24
CA ASP A 50 -20.15 -37.93 -29.86
C ASP A 50 -19.19 -38.88 -29.13
N ASN A 51 -18.70 -39.92 -29.79
CA ASN A 51 -17.62 -40.76 -29.26
C ASN A 51 -16.33 -39.96 -28.97
N LEU A 52 -15.94 -39.04 -29.86
CA LEU A 52 -14.79 -38.16 -29.64
C LEU A 52 -15.02 -37.18 -28.48
N ARG A 53 -16.23 -36.61 -28.35
CA ARG A 53 -16.60 -35.75 -27.22
C ARG A 53 -16.53 -36.51 -25.89
N GLU A 54 -16.99 -37.76 -25.87
CA GLU A 54 -16.93 -38.61 -24.69
C GLU A 54 -15.48 -38.98 -24.32
N GLN A 55 -14.63 -39.30 -25.31
CA GLN A 55 -13.20 -39.53 -25.10
C GLN A 55 -12.47 -38.28 -24.57
N VAL A 56 -12.79 -37.09 -25.09
CA VAL A 56 -12.24 -35.82 -24.59
C VAL A 56 -12.74 -35.52 -23.17
N SER A 57 -14.00 -35.80 -22.87
CA SER A 57 -14.58 -35.68 -21.51
C SER A 57 -13.87 -36.61 -20.52
N LEU A 58 -13.64 -37.87 -20.90
CA LEU A 58 -12.92 -38.85 -20.09
C LEU A 58 -11.44 -38.48 -19.92
N GLY A 59 -10.79 -37.94 -20.96
CA GLY A 59 -9.41 -37.43 -20.90
C GLY A 59 -9.28 -36.21 -19.98
N ASN A 60 -10.25 -35.28 -20.04
CA ASN A 60 -10.32 -34.13 -19.14
C ASN A 60 -10.60 -34.57 -17.70
N ALA A 61 -11.53 -35.51 -17.48
CA ALA A 61 -11.80 -36.08 -16.17
C ALA A 61 -10.57 -36.79 -15.59
N ALA A 62 -9.86 -37.59 -16.40
CA ALA A 62 -8.62 -38.25 -16.00
C ALA A 62 -7.53 -37.23 -15.62
N THR A 63 -7.42 -36.12 -16.37
CA THR A 63 -6.48 -35.04 -16.07
C THR A 63 -6.84 -34.33 -14.76
N VAL A 64 -8.12 -34.05 -14.52
CA VAL A 64 -8.62 -33.46 -13.26
C VAL A 64 -8.41 -34.41 -12.08
N ILE A 65 -8.66 -35.71 -12.26
CA ILE A 65 -8.42 -36.73 -11.23
C ILE A 65 -6.94 -36.86 -10.93
N GLN A 66 -6.06 -36.91 -11.94
CA GLN A 66 -4.61 -36.95 -11.76
C GLN A 66 -4.10 -35.68 -11.07
N ALA A 67 -4.60 -34.50 -11.45
CA ALA A 67 -4.29 -33.24 -10.78
C ALA A 67 -4.78 -33.24 -9.32
N GLY A 68 -5.98 -33.78 -9.06
CA GLY A 68 -6.54 -33.95 -7.73
C GLY A 68 -5.72 -34.91 -6.87
N PHE A 69 -5.25 -36.03 -7.42
CA PHE A 69 -4.42 -37.02 -6.73
C PHE A 69 -3.00 -36.50 -6.46
N ARG A 70 -2.38 -35.81 -7.42
CA ARG A 70 -1.10 -35.09 -7.22
C ARG A 70 -1.27 -34.03 -6.14
N GLY A 71 -2.30 -33.18 -6.24
CA GLY A 71 -2.60 -32.17 -5.23
C GLY A 71 -2.95 -32.75 -3.85
N ALA A 72 -3.57 -33.93 -3.77
CA ALA A 72 -3.80 -34.63 -2.51
C ALA A 72 -2.49 -35.17 -1.92
N LYS A 73 -1.64 -35.81 -2.73
CA LYS A 73 -0.32 -36.30 -2.32
C LYS A 73 0.63 -35.17 -1.89
N ASP A 74 0.60 -34.05 -2.61
CA ASP A 74 1.36 -32.85 -2.29
C ASP A 74 0.84 -32.21 -1.00
N ARG A 75 -0.49 -32.13 -0.81
CA ARG A 75 -1.09 -31.67 0.46
C ARG A 75 -0.71 -32.58 1.62
N ASP A 76 -0.75 -33.90 1.45
CA ASP A 76 -0.32 -34.87 2.47
C ASP A 76 1.17 -34.71 2.81
N THR A 77 2.01 -34.49 1.81
CA THR A 77 3.45 -34.26 1.99
C THR A 77 3.70 -32.95 2.73
N ILE A 78 2.99 -31.87 2.35
CA ILE A 78 3.03 -30.56 3.03
C ILE A 78 2.49 -30.68 4.45
N MET A 79 1.41 -31.43 4.69
CA MET A 79 0.82 -31.62 6.01
C MET A 79 1.76 -32.40 6.93
N ARG A 80 2.41 -33.46 6.42
CA ARG A 80 3.45 -34.20 7.16
C ARG A 80 4.69 -33.33 7.43
N ALA A 81 5.16 -32.58 6.44
CA ALA A 81 6.28 -31.65 6.60
C ALA A 81 5.94 -30.55 7.62
N LYS A 82 4.71 -30.03 7.59
CA LYS A 82 4.22 -29.03 8.53
C LYS A 82 4.15 -29.60 9.93
N GLN A 83 3.56 -30.79 10.13
CA GLN A 83 3.51 -31.51 11.41
C GLN A 83 4.90 -31.74 12.00
N PHE A 84 5.87 -32.16 11.19
CA PHE A 84 7.27 -32.30 11.61
C PHE A 84 7.89 -30.96 12.03
N GLN A 85 7.65 -29.88 11.26
CA GLN A 85 8.10 -28.52 11.58
C GLN A 85 7.39 -27.89 12.79
N GLN A 86 6.41 -28.57 13.42
CA GLN A 86 5.80 -28.14 14.68
C GLN A 86 6.46 -28.77 15.92
N GLN A 87 7.38 -29.72 15.74
CA GLN A 87 8.10 -30.38 16.83
C GLN A 87 9.13 -29.44 17.47
N GLY A 88 9.49 -29.72 18.74
CA GLY A 88 10.42 -28.93 19.55
C GLY A 88 9.78 -28.30 20.78
N THR A 89 10.60 -27.71 21.64
CA THR A 89 10.14 -27.05 22.87
C THR A 89 9.32 -25.80 22.51
N CYS A 90 8.04 -25.83 22.88
CA CYS A 90 7.09 -24.77 22.58
C CYS A 90 7.06 -23.73 23.69
N VAL A 91 7.44 -22.49 23.40
CA VAL A 91 7.40 -21.36 24.34
C VAL A 91 6.24 -20.42 24.03
N LEU A 92 5.64 -19.87 25.08
CA LEU A 92 4.42 -19.05 25.01
C LEU A 92 3.26 -19.75 24.27
N LYS A 93 3.26 -21.09 24.25
CA LYS A 93 2.31 -21.95 23.52
C LYS A 93 2.21 -21.67 22.01
N LYS A 94 3.15 -20.90 21.45
CA LYS A 94 3.09 -20.40 20.06
C LYS A 94 4.39 -20.57 19.30
N TYR A 95 5.53 -20.46 19.98
CA TYR A 95 6.83 -20.32 19.34
C TYR A 95 7.69 -21.56 19.50
N LEU A 96 8.45 -21.86 18.45
CA LEU A 96 9.57 -22.81 18.51
C LEU A 96 10.87 -22.03 18.57
N LEU A 97 11.84 -22.57 19.29
CA LEU A 97 13.17 -21.97 19.40
C LEU A 97 14.09 -22.54 18.34
N LYS A 98 14.73 -21.64 17.58
CA LYS A 98 15.76 -21.99 16.61
C LYS A 98 17.07 -21.32 16.98
N LYS A 99 18.17 -22.06 16.87
CA LYS A 99 19.53 -21.56 17.02
C LYS A 99 19.71 -20.38 16.07
N ASP A 100 20.13 -19.26 16.62
CA ASP A 100 20.10 -17.99 15.91
C ASP A 100 21.09 -17.93 14.73
N ARG A 101 22.18 -18.68 14.83
CA ARG A 101 23.25 -18.74 13.84
C ARG A 101 22.82 -19.55 12.62
N VAL A 102 23.08 -18.99 11.44
CA VAL A 102 22.79 -19.63 10.15
C VAL A 102 24.08 -19.93 9.36
N PRO A 103 24.06 -20.92 8.44
CA PRO A 103 25.19 -21.23 7.58
C PRO A 103 25.60 -20.05 6.69
N GLY A 104 26.90 -19.92 6.41
CA GLY A 104 27.43 -18.86 5.56
C GLY A 104 27.59 -17.49 6.25
N MET A 105 27.45 -17.41 7.57
CA MET A 105 28.02 -16.26 8.32
C MET A 105 29.56 -16.32 8.21
N HIS A 106 30.19 -15.19 7.90
CA HIS A 106 31.62 -15.09 7.60
C HIS A 106 32.51 -15.49 8.79
N LYS A 107 33.02 -16.73 8.77
CA LYS A 107 34.13 -17.15 9.65
C LYS A 107 35.29 -16.19 9.46
N LEU A 108 35.46 -15.26 10.41
CA LEU A 108 36.68 -14.49 10.51
C LEU A 108 37.83 -15.47 10.75
N ASP A 109 38.92 -15.30 10.01
CA ASP A 109 40.19 -16.02 10.20
C ASP A 109 40.86 -15.56 11.50
N THR A 110 40.25 -15.91 12.63
CA THR A 110 40.83 -15.80 13.95
C THR A 110 41.06 -17.20 14.51
N LEU A 111 42.02 -17.34 15.43
CA LEU A 111 42.29 -18.59 16.17
C LEU A 111 41.04 -19.17 16.90
N HIS A 112 39.96 -18.39 17.01
CA HIS A 112 38.71 -18.73 17.72
C HIS A 112 37.45 -18.75 16.82
N GLY A 113 37.60 -18.56 15.51
CA GLY A 113 36.53 -18.52 14.51
C GLY A 113 35.56 -17.32 14.63
N ASP A 114 34.36 -17.48 14.06
CA ASP A 114 33.26 -16.48 13.97
C ASP A 114 32.87 -15.74 15.26
N ILE A 115 32.81 -14.41 15.22
CA ILE A 115 32.39 -13.55 16.35
C ILE A 115 30.86 -13.66 16.57
N GLY A 116 30.43 -14.09 17.76
CA GLY A 116 29.03 -14.18 18.17
C GLY A 116 28.89 -13.92 19.67
N THR A 117 27.68 -13.65 20.17
CA THR A 117 27.41 -13.28 21.58
C THR A 117 27.41 -14.49 22.52
N SER A 118 28.58 -15.02 22.82
CA SER A 118 28.80 -15.91 23.99
C SER A 118 29.63 -15.13 25.01
N PRO A 119 29.51 -15.34 26.33
CA PRO A 119 30.31 -14.60 27.33
C PRO A 119 31.81 -14.57 26.99
N SER A 120 32.38 -15.70 26.57
CA SER A 120 33.79 -15.83 26.17
C SER A 120 34.15 -15.00 24.93
N ARG A 121 33.21 -14.86 23.98
CA ARG A 121 33.40 -14.12 22.74
C ARG A 121 33.18 -12.62 22.91
N ILE A 122 32.30 -12.21 23.82
CA ILE A 122 32.14 -10.78 24.16
C ILE A 122 33.43 -10.29 24.83
N ASN A 123 33.98 -11.05 25.78
CA ASN A 123 35.28 -10.73 26.38
C ASN A 123 36.38 -10.59 25.33
N HIS A 124 36.42 -11.46 24.30
CA HIS A 124 37.40 -11.33 23.22
C HIS A 124 37.27 -10.02 22.41
N ILE A 125 36.04 -9.54 22.20
CA ILE A 125 35.83 -8.24 21.56
C ILE A 125 36.34 -7.13 22.48
N LEU A 126 36.06 -7.22 23.79
CA LEU A 126 36.53 -6.25 24.77
C LEU A 126 38.06 -6.26 24.91
N ASP A 127 38.72 -7.41 24.77
CA ASP A 127 40.18 -7.52 24.70
C ASP A 127 40.73 -6.73 23.51
N THR A 128 40.13 -6.91 22.32
CA THR A 128 40.51 -6.18 21.10
C THR A 128 40.30 -4.67 21.28
N VAL A 129 39.15 -4.27 21.80
CA VAL A 129 38.81 -2.86 22.05
C VAL A 129 39.77 -2.21 23.07
N THR A 130 40.17 -2.97 24.10
CA THR A 130 41.17 -2.52 25.08
C THR A 130 42.55 -2.39 24.42
N ALA A 131 42.93 -3.35 23.56
CA ALA A 131 44.20 -3.31 22.83
C ALA A 131 44.29 -2.12 21.87
N ASP A 132 43.16 -1.69 21.30
CA ASP A 132 43.05 -0.50 20.46
C ASP A 132 43.09 0.82 21.27
N GLY A 133 43.18 0.74 22.61
CA GLY A 133 43.37 1.88 23.51
C GLY A 133 42.09 2.46 24.11
N TYR A 134 40.93 1.83 23.90
CA TYR A 134 39.66 2.28 24.47
C TYR A 134 39.43 1.69 25.86
N SER A 135 38.87 2.50 26.77
CA SER A 135 38.61 2.10 28.17
C SER A 135 37.13 2.12 28.54
N LYS A 136 36.26 2.67 27.68
CA LYS A 136 34.81 2.69 27.85
C LYS A 136 34.15 2.08 26.62
N VAL A 137 33.06 1.35 26.80
CA VAL A 137 32.32 0.71 25.70
C VAL A 137 30.83 0.98 25.83
N VAL A 138 30.24 1.49 24.76
CA VAL A 138 28.79 1.57 24.57
C VAL A 138 28.39 0.47 23.59
N TRP A 139 27.73 -0.56 24.11
CA TRP A 139 27.26 -1.70 23.32
C TRP A 139 25.80 -1.51 22.92
N VAL A 140 25.55 -1.38 21.62
CA VAL A 140 24.20 -1.16 21.08
C VAL A 140 23.78 -2.35 20.22
N THR A 141 22.73 -3.04 20.65
CA THR A 141 22.13 -4.10 19.85
C THR A 141 20.98 -3.57 19.00
N LEU A 142 21.02 -3.91 17.71
CA LEU A 142 20.13 -3.37 16.69
C LEU A 142 18.98 -4.32 16.32
N ARG A 143 18.80 -5.38 17.13
CA ARG A 143 17.89 -6.48 16.82
C ARG A 143 16.45 -6.14 17.18
N ASP A 144 15.59 -6.21 16.18
CA ASP A 144 14.12 -6.16 16.31
C ASP A 144 13.52 -7.54 16.66
N GLU A 145 14.29 -8.62 16.50
CA GLU A 145 13.94 -9.95 16.98
C GLU A 145 14.33 -10.16 18.45
N ALA A 146 13.46 -10.85 19.21
CA ALA A 146 13.75 -11.27 20.58
C ALA A 146 14.73 -12.45 20.62
N VAL A 147 15.73 -12.35 21.50
CA VAL A 147 16.82 -13.33 21.64
C VAL A 147 16.95 -13.76 23.09
N ILE A 148 17.03 -15.07 23.30
CA ILE A 148 17.39 -15.66 24.60
C ILE A 148 18.66 -16.50 24.44
N PHE A 149 19.42 -16.63 25.52
CA PHE A 149 20.65 -17.39 25.58
C PHE A 149 20.44 -18.63 26.43
N VAL A 150 20.87 -19.77 25.92
CA VAL A 150 20.80 -21.06 26.60
C VAL A 150 22.20 -21.66 26.57
N ASP A 151 22.81 -21.86 27.73
CA ASP A 151 24.23 -22.23 27.88
C ASP A 151 25.17 -21.31 27.06
N GLY A 152 24.89 -20.01 27.07
CA GLY A 152 25.65 -19.00 26.31
C GLY A 152 25.46 -19.07 24.78
N THR A 153 24.56 -19.91 24.26
CA THR A 153 24.20 -19.98 22.84
C THR A 153 22.93 -19.19 22.54
N PRO A 154 22.90 -18.32 21.52
CA PRO A 154 21.70 -17.53 21.19
C PRO A 154 20.63 -18.33 20.44
N PHE A 155 19.37 -18.13 20.84
CA PHE A 155 18.16 -18.69 20.25
C PHE A 155 17.14 -17.58 19.96
N THR A 156 16.39 -17.76 18.87
CA THR A 156 15.32 -16.84 18.47
C THR A 156 14.01 -17.58 18.26
N ALA A 157 12.90 -16.91 18.54
CA ALA A 157 11.56 -17.45 18.37
C ALA A 157 11.15 -17.53 16.88
N ARG A 158 10.49 -18.62 16.52
CA ARG A 158 9.93 -18.91 15.18
C ARG A 158 8.47 -19.30 15.30
N ARG A 159 7.64 -18.90 14.34
CA ARG A 159 6.28 -19.45 14.25
C ARG A 159 6.33 -20.90 13.76
N SER A 160 5.43 -21.71 14.28
CA SER A 160 5.22 -23.08 13.80
C SER A 160 5.02 -23.12 12.27
N GLY A 161 5.79 -23.94 11.57
CA GLY A 161 5.78 -24.03 10.10
C GLY A 161 6.51 -22.89 9.36
N LYS A 162 7.21 -21.99 10.06
CA LYS A 162 8.03 -20.91 9.47
C LYS A 162 9.39 -20.79 10.17
N LEU A 163 10.18 -21.86 10.16
CA LEU A 163 11.47 -21.92 10.86
C LEU A 163 12.55 -21.00 10.28
N ASN A 164 12.44 -20.61 9.02
CA ASN A 164 13.42 -19.76 8.34
C ASN A 164 13.12 -18.26 8.46
N ASP A 165 11.94 -17.89 8.97
CA ASP A 165 11.52 -16.50 9.16
C ASP A 165 11.47 -16.16 10.65
N ASN A 166 12.11 -15.05 11.05
CA ASN A 166 11.95 -14.55 12.41
C ASN A 166 10.50 -14.05 12.58
N ASP A 167 9.87 -14.35 13.72
CA ASP A 167 8.60 -13.69 14.02
C ASP A 167 8.88 -12.27 14.49
N LEU A 168 8.75 -11.32 13.56
CA LEU A 168 8.88 -9.90 13.83
C LEU A 168 7.50 -9.34 14.13
N VAL A 169 7.38 -8.60 15.23
CA VAL A 169 6.21 -7.76 15.50
C VAL A 169 6.62 -6.33 15.12
N PRO A 170 6.05 -5.76 14.06
CA PRO A 170 6.40 -4.41 13.63
C PRO A 170 6.12 -3.38 14.72
N GLY A 171 6.97 -2.35 14.82
CA GLY A 171 6.77 -1.22 15.74
C GLY A 171 7.15 -1.49 17.20
N MET A 172 7.73 -2.64 17.56
CA MET A 172 8.16 -2.88 18.94
C MET A 172 9.31 -1.94 19.35
N THR A 173 9.17 -1.32 20.53
CA THR A 173 10.25 -0.59 21.18
C THR A 173 11.29 -1.55 21.78
N GLY A 174 12.47 -1.03 22.11
CA GLY A 174 13.50 -1.83 22.80
C GLY A 174 13.00 -2.42 24.13
N HIS A 175 12.15 -1.68 24.85
CA HIS A 175 11.54 -2.15 26.09
C HIS A 175 10.59 -3.32 25.85
N ASN A 176 9.70 -3.21 24.86
CA ASN A 176 8.73 -4.27 24.54
C ASN A 176 9.43 -5.56 24.13
N ILE A 177 10.55 -5.46 23.40
CA ILE A 177 11.36 -6.62 23.05
C ILE A 177 11.98 -7.25 24.30
N SER A 178 12.50 -6.46 25.24
CA SER A 178 13.04 -6.97 26.50
C SER A 178 11.97 -7.68 27.35
N VAL A 179 10.74 -7.17 27.38
CA VAL A 179 9.60 -7.85 28.04
C VAL A 179 9.28 -9.18 27.35
N LEU A 180 9.31 -9.21 26.01
CA LEU A 180 9.12 -10.43 25.24
C LEU A 180 10.25 -11.45 25.49
N GLU A 181 11.51 -11.01 25.56
CA GLU A 181 12.66 -11.86 25.90
C GLU A 181 12.52 -12.48 27.29
N LEU A 182 12.08 -11.69 28.28
CA LEU A 182 11.81 -12.18 29.62
C LEU A 182 10.66 -13.20 29.63
N SER A 183 9.59 -12.94 28.88
CA SER A 183 8.45 -13.87 28.74
C SER A 183 8.86 -15.18 28.06
N LEU A 184 9.71 -15.11 27.03
CA LEU A 184 10.29 -16.28 26.36
C LEU A 184 11.18 -17.09 27.30
N LYS A 185 12.03 -16.41 28.09
CA LYS A 185 12.86 -17.04 29.12
C LYS A 185 12.01 -17.78 30.14
N ASN A 186 11.05 -17.10 30.77
CA ASN A 186 10.20 -17.71 31.81
C ASN A 186 9.44 -18.91 31.26
N SER A 187 8.86 -18.77 30.06
CA SER A 187 8.18 -19.88 29.42
C SER A 187 9.12 -21.04 29.09
N LEU A 188 10.36 -20.79 28.67
CA LEU A 188 11.33 -21.87 28.43
C LEU A 188 11.71 -22.57 29.73
N VAL A 189 11.99 -21.82 30.78
CA VAL A 189 12.32 -22.36 32.12
C VAL A 189 11.20 -23.26 32.63
N ASP A 190 9.93 -22.82 32.50
CA ASP A 190 8.77 -23.65 32.86
C ASP A 190 8.73 -24.94 32.05
N GLN A 191 8.99 -24.88 30.73
CA GLN A 191 9.04 -26.09 29.91
C GLN A 191 10.18 -27.02 30.33
N LEU A 192 11.38 -26.51 30.61
CA LEU A 192 12.53 -27.31 31.05
C LEU A 192 12.25 -28.03 32.38
N ASN A 193 11.57 -27.37 33.31
CA ASN A 193 11.18 -27.97 34.59
C ASN A 193 10.14 -29.09 34.41
N LEU A 194 9.30 -29.00 33.38
CA LEU A 194 8.30 -30.03 33.04
C LEU A 194 8.86 -31.19 32.22
N SER A 195 9.97 -30.98 31.50
CA SER A 195 10.55 -31.93 30.55
C SER A 195 11.86 -32.58 31.04
N ASP A 196 12.09 -32.64 32.36
CA ASP A 196 13.33 -33.18 32.95
C ASP A 196 14.58 -32.54 32.33
N HIS A 197 14.56 -31.20 32.22
CA HIS A 197 15.63 -30.37 31.66
C HIS A 197 15.96 -30.65 30.19
N LYS A 198 15.12 -31.41 29.48
CA LYS A 198 15.27 -31.69 28.04
C LYS A 198 14.84 -30.48 27.21
N PHE A 199 15.77 -29.94 26.44
CA PHE A 199 15.56 -28.83 25.52
C PHE A 199 15.61 -29.32 24.07
N GLU A 200 14.49 -29.24 23.35
CA GLU A 200 14.40 -29.57 21.93
C GLU A 200 14.34 -28.29 21.10
N TYR A 201 15.28 -28.11 20.18
CA TYR A 201 15.43 -26.88 19.40
C TYR A 201 15.82 -27.15 17.96
N TRP A 202 15.54 -26.20 17.09
CA TRP A 202 15.93 -26.28 15.68
C TRP A 202 17.30 -25.66 15.44
N HIS A 203 18.09 -26.23 14.54
CA HIS A 203 19.27 -25.57 13.98
C HIS A 203 19.31 -25.72 12.46
N GLU A 204 20.14 -24.90 11.82
CA GLU A 204 20.28 -24.87 10.37
C GLU A 204 21.71 -25.30 9.99
N PRO A 205 21.95 -26.59 9.66
CA PRO A 205 23.29 -27.06 9.28
C PRO A 205 23.71 -26.57 7.89
N THR A 206 22.78 -26.49 6.94
CA THR A 206 22.95 -25.94 5.60
C THR A 206 21.83 -24.96 5.28
N LEU A 207 22.09 -24.00 4.39
CA LEU A 207 21.20 -22.87 4.16
C LEU A 207 19.76 -23.35 3.84
N LEU A 208 18.79 -22.84 4.60
CA LEU A 208 17.35 -23.17 4.57
C LEU A 208 16.97 -24.62 4.98
N CYS A 209 17.94 -25.47 5.34
CA CYS A 209 17.70 -26.82 5.85
C CYS A 209 17.60 -26.78 7.38
N ASN A 210 16.53 -27.31 7.97
CA ASN A 210 16.33 -27.28 9.43
C ASN A 210 16.38 -28.70 10.00
N GLU A 211 17.14 -28.88 11.07
CA GLU A 211 17.26 -30.12 11.83
C GLU A 211 16.87 -29.89 13.29
N LEU A 212 16.17 -30.87 13.87
CA LEU A 212 15.77 -30.85 15.28
C LEU A 212 16.89 -31.48 16.11
N ALA A 213 17.38 -30.75 17.10
CA ALA A 213 18.37 -31.19 18.05
C ALA A 213 17.79 -31.19 19.47
N VAL A 214 18.44 -31.96 20.35
CA VAL A 214 18.08 -32.11 21.75
C VAL A 214 19.32 -31.93 22.61
N SER A 215 19.21 -31.16 23.69
CA SER A 215 20.23 -31.06 24.73
C SER A 215 19.60 -31.04 26.13
N THR A 216 20.37 -31.36 27.14
CA THR A 216 19.99 -31.17 28.55
C THR A 216 20.53 -29.84 29.04
N VAL A 217 19.68 -28.99 29.61
CA VAL A 217 20.04 -27.62 29.99
C VAL A 217 19.53 -27.31 31.40
N ASP A 218 20.41 -26.78 32.24
CA ASP A 218 20.03 -26.21 33.53
C ASP A 218 19.19 -24.93 33.32
N PRO A 219 18.00 -24.80 33.92
CA PRO A 219 17.16 -23.61 33.80
C PRO A 219 17.84 -22.30 34.23
N SER A 220 18.82 -22.36 35.13
CA SER A 220 19.61 -21.19 35.56
C SER A 220 20.52 -20.64 34.46
N HIS A 221 20.84 -21.43 33.44
CA HIS A 221 21.66 -21.02 32.29
C HIS A 221 20.83 -20.40 31.16
N VAL A 222 19.53 -20.21 31.36
CA VAL A 222 18.65 -19.47 30.43
C VAL A 222 18.68 -17.99 30.79
N LEU A 223 19.33 -17.19 29.96
CA LEU A 223 19.52 -15.75 30.17
C LEU A 223 18.89 -14.92 29.05
N THR A 224 18.35 -13.76 29.41
CA THR A 224 18.05 -12.70 28.45
C THR A 224 19.31 -11.94 28.06
N LEU A 225 19.28 -11.20 26.96
CA LEU A 225 20.44 -10.39 26.54
C LEU A 225 20.84 -9.34 27.60
N PRO A 226 19.93 -8.59 28.25
CA PRO A 226 20.29 -7.66 29.32
C PRO A 226 20.97 -8.34 30.51
N GLU A 227 20.48 -9.52 30.94
CA GLU A 227 21.09 -10.30 32.02
C GLU A 227 22.50 -10.79 31.64
N LEU A 228 22.66 -11.27 30.41
CA LEU A 228 23.96 -11.67 29.87
C LEU A 228 24.95 -10.50 29.85
N MET A 229 24.54 -9.32 29.37
CA MET A 229 25.43 -8.16 29.31
C MET A 229 25.79 -7.64 30.70
N SER A 230 24.87 -7.73 31.66
CA SER A 230 25.11 -7.32 33.05
C SER A 230 26.05 -8.26 33.81
N SER A 231 26.18 -9.52 33.38
CA SER A 231 27.08 -10.50 34.00
C SER A 231 28.53 -10.40 33.50
N ILE A 232 28.79 -9.60 32.46
CA ILE A 232 30.12 -9.46 31.87
C ILE A 232 30.95 -8.47 32.67
N GLN A 233 32.10 -8.93 33.15
CA GLN A 233 33.12 -8.09 33.80
C GLN A 233 34.44 -8.24 33.03
N HIS A 234 35.09 -7.12 32.72
CA HIS A 234 36.32 -7.11 31.96
C HIS A 234 37.37 -6.19 32.62
N PRO A 235 38.59 -6.66 32.91
CA PRO A 235 39.57 -5.89 33.69
C PRO A 235 40.08 -4.63 32.96
N GLY A 236 40.08 -4.64 31.61
CA GLY A 236 40.54 -3.53 30.79
C GLY A 236 39.49 -2.45 30.50
N ILE A 237 38.20 -2.72 30.77
CA ILE A 237 37.10 -1.80 30.45
C ILE A 237 36.54 -1.22 31.76
N GLN A 238 36.64 0.09 31.90
CA GLN A 238 36.18 0.84 33.08
C GLN A 238 34.65 0.92 33.14
N SER A 239 33.99 1.01 31.98
CA SER A 239 32.54 1.12 31.87
C SER A 239 32.03 0.42 30.62
N LEU A 240 31.09 -0.51 30.80
CA LEU A 240 30.35 -1.18 29.71
C LEU A 240 28.86 -0.84 29.86
N THR A 241 28.33 -0.01 28.96
CA THR A 241 26.89 0.31 28.92
C THR A 241 26.22 -0.45 27.79
N TYR A 242 25.00 -0.94 28.04
CA TYR A 242 24.24 -1.71 27.06
C TYR A 242 22.93 -1.00 26.70
N HIS A 243 22.64 -0.92 25.40
CA HIS A 243 21.40 -0.34 24.87
C HIS A 243 20.74 -1.23 23.81
N ARG A 244 19.40 -1.26 23.81
CA ARG A 244 18.56 -1.92 22.79
C ARG A 244 17.92 -0.88 21.87
N ALA A 245 18.33 -0.88 20.60
CA ALA A 245 17.87 0.05 19.56
C ALA A 245 17.38 -0.72 18.33
N PRO A 246 16.15 -1.26 18.32
CA PRO A 246 15.68 -2.16 17.27
C PRO A 246 15.59 -1.45 15.92
N ILE A 247 16.40 -1.86 14.94
CA ILE A 247 16.35 -1.35 13.57
C ILE A 247 15.75 -2.45 12.68
N ASP A 248 14.77 -2.11 11.87
CA ASP A 248 14.21 -3.00 10.87
C ASP A 248 15.27 -3.38 9.81
N ARG A 249 15.16 -4.59 9.25
CA ARG A 249 16.17 -5.15 8.34
C ARG A 249 16.42 -4.32 7.10
N GLU A 250 15.39 -3.71 6.52
CA GLU A 250 15.42 -3.05 5.21
C GLU A 250 15.19 -1.54 5.32
N ASN A 251 14.54 -1.07 6.39
CA ASN A 251 14.18 0.33 6.57
C ASN A 251 15.23 1.14 7.35
N PHE A 252 15.27 2.46 7.17
CA PHE A 252 16.08 3.36 8.02
C PHE A 252 15.65 3.25 9.50
N PRO A 253 16.51 3.54 10.49
CA PRO A 253 16.10 3.54 11.90
C PRO A 253 14.93 4.49 12.16
N GLU A 254 14.09 4.20 13.15
CA GLU A 254 13.04 5.14 13.57
C GLU A 254 13.66 6.43 14.13
N HIS A 255 12.96 7.56 13.99
CA HIS A 255 13.54 8.88 14.29
C HIS A 255 14.03 8.96 15.75
N SER A 256 13.28 8.39 16.70
CA SER A 256 13.67 8.30 18.12
C SER A 256 14.88 7.40 18.39
N ILE A 257 15.23 6.49 17.48
CA ILE A 257 16.49 5.72 17.55
C ILE A 257 17.64 6.58 17.04
N VAL A 258 17.42 7.36 15.99
CA VAL A 258 18.44 8.29 15.46
C VAL A 258 18.79 9.35 16.50
N ASP A 259 17.79 9.94 17.16
CA ASP A 259 18.01 10.91 18.24
C ASP A 259 18.85 10.30 19.36
N ARG A 260 18.52 9.09 19.83
CA ARG A 260 19.31 8.39 20.84
C ARG A 260 20.74 8.08 20.39
N LEU A 261 20.94 7.72 19.13
CA LEU A 261 22.29 7.51 18.58
C LEU A 261 23.09 8.82 18.61
N VAL A 262 22.47 9.94 18.24
CA VAL A 262 23.08 11.28 18.33
C VAL A 262 23.47 11.60 19.77
N ASP A 263 22.59 11.36 20.74
CA ASP A 263 22.86 11.61 22.16
C ASP A 263 24.02 10.74 22.69
N TRP A 264 24.03 9.44 22.36
CA TRP A 264 25.11 8.54 22.77
C TRP A 264 26.47 8.93 22.17
N LEU A 265 26.49 9.35 20.91
CA LEU A 265 27.73 9.76 20.23
C LEU A 265 28.23 11.13 20.71
N ARG A 266 27.32 12.07 21.00
CA ARG A 266 27.70 13.39 21.56
C ARG A 266 28.19 13.31 22.99
N SER A 267 27.69 12.36 23.77
CA SER A 267 28.13 12.10 25.15
C SER A 267 29.39 11.22 25.24
N ALA A 268 29.77 10.55 24.15
CA ALA A 268 30.97 9.74 24.09
C ALA A 268 32.24 10.61 24.06
N ASP A 269 33.24 10.26 24.86
CA ASP A 269 34.57 10.86 24.82
C ASP A 269 35.52 10.09 23.89
N ALA A 270 36.74 10.61 23.70
CA ALA A 270 37.77 9.98 22.85
C ALA A 270 38.21 8.57 23.34
N THR A 271 37.85 8.18 24.57
CA THR A 271 38.18 6.87 25.15
C THR A 271 37.04 5.86 25.04
N THR A 272 35.92 6.26 24.44
CA THR A 272 34.70 5.48 24.33
C THR A 272 34.57 4.82 22.96
N ALA A 273 34.53 3.49 22.93
CA ALA A 273 34.22 2.72 21.75
C ALA A 273 32.71 2.42 21.64
N LEU A 274 32.15 2.55 20.44
CA LEU A 274 30.77 2.13 20.17
C LEU A 274 30.77 0.79 19.42
N VAL A 275 30.08 -0.21 19.96
CA VAL A 275 29.98 -1.54 19.37
C VAL A 275 28.54 -1.80 18.95
N PHE A 276 28.32 -1.99 17.65
CA PHE A 276 27.00 -2.26 17.07
C PHE A 276 26.85 -3.71 16.65
N ASN A 277 25.82 -4.41 17.13
CA ASN A 277 25.55 -5.78 16.69
C ASN A 277 24.11 -6.02 16.22
N CYS A 278 23.99 -6.82 15.16
CA CYS A 278 22.72 -7.38 14.70
C CYS A 278 22.89 -8.88 14.43
N GLN A 279 21.83 -9.58 14.00
CA GLN A 279 21.91 -11.04 13.77
C GLN A 279 23.08 -11.48 12.88
N LYS A 280 23.38 -10.73 11.80
CA LYS A 280 24.40 -11.11 10.79
C LYS A 280 25.61 -10.18 10.72
N GLY A 281 25.64 -9.10 11.50
CA GLY A 281 26.67 -8.05 11.34
C GLY A 281 26.70 -7.34 9.98
N ARG A 282 25.64 -7.48 9.17
CA ARG A 282 25.54 -6.94 7.79
C ARG A 282 24.73 -5.64 7.79
N GLY A 283 23.56 -5.61 7.15
CA GLY A 283 22.82 -4.37 6.85
C GLY A 283 22.53 -3.44 8.02
N ARG A 284 21.99 -3.94 9.15
CA ARG A 284 21.65 -3.10 10.32
C ARG A 284 22.90 -2.53 10.99
N THR A 285 23.92 -3.37 11.19
CA THR A 285 25.21 -2.97 11.76
C THR A 285 25.88 -1.91 10.90
N THR A 286 26.01 -2.15 9.60
CA THR A 286 26.59 -1.15 8.68
C THR A 286 25.78 0.14 8.67
N THR A 287 24.45 0.07 8.74
CA THR A 287 23.59 1.27 8.81
C THR A 287 23.91 2.11 10.05
N ALA A 288 24.01 1.49 11.23
CA ALA A 288 24.35 2.21 12.46
C ALA A 288 25.79 2.74 12.45
N MET A 289 26.74 1.97 11.90
CA MET A 289 28.13 2.43 11.72
C MET A 289 28.22 3.64 10.80
N SER A 290 27.52 3.63 9.67
CA SER A 290 27.47 4.79 8.77
C SER A 290 26.84 6.00 9.46
N LEU A 291 25.76 5.84 10.23
CA LEU A 291 25.18 6.94 11.01
C LEU A 291 26.17 7.48 12.05
N ALA A 292 26.87 6.60 12.76
CA ALA A 292 27.87 6.99 13.74
C ALA A 292 29.02 7.77 13.11
N TYR A 293 29.51 7.30 11.96
CA TYR A 293 30.55 7.99 11.20
C TYR A 293 30.06 9.36 10.68
N LEU A 294 28.82 9.47 10.23
CA LEU A 294 28.25 10.78 9.85
C LEU A 294 28.23 11.77 11.01
N ILE A 295 27.77 11.34 12.18
CA ILE A 295 27.74 12.20 13.38
C ILE A 295 29.16 12.63 13.76
N TRP A 296 30.11 11.70 13.75
CA TRP A 296 31.51 11.98 14.08
C TRP A 296 32.22 12.89 13.07
N SER A 297 31.93 12.74 11.77
CA SER A 297 32.56 13.52 10.70
C SER A 297 31.84 14.82 10.35
N ALA A 298 30.65 15.07 10.89
CA ALA A 298 29.88 16.29 10.61
C ALA A 298 30.64 17.61 10.88
N PRO A 299 31.39 17.78 12.00
CA PRO A 299 32.07 19.05 12.29
C PRO A 299 33.10 19.46 11.23
N THR A 300 33.79 18.50 10.62
CA THR A 300 34.79 18.77 9.57
C THR A 300 34.15 19.14 8.23
N GLN A 301 32.92 18.70 8.00
CA GLN A 301 32.15 19.07 6.79
C GLN A 301 31.62 20.50 6.84
N VAL A 302 31.24 21.01 8.01
CA VAL A 302 30.74 22.38 8.18
C VAL A 302 31.82 23.44 7.92
N GLN A 303 33.10 23.10 8.11
CA GLN A 303 34.24 24.03 8.02
C GLN A 303 34.88 24.14 6.62
N SER A 304 34.51 23.31 5.64
CA SER A 304 35.12 23.31 4.30
C SER A 304 34.45 24.36 3.37
N PRO A 305 35.23 25.23 2.68
CA PRO A 305 34.70 26.31 1.83
C PRO A 305 33.75 25.84 0.73
N LEU A 306 32.80 26.69 0.34
CA LEU A 306 31.84 26.44 -0.74
C LEU A 306 32.55 26.42 -2.11
N ASP A 307 32.41 25.33 -2.87
CA ASP A 307 32.78 25.34 -4.30
C ASP A 307 31.76 26.20 -5.08
N ALA A 308 32.24 27.26 -5.72
CA ALA A 308 31.44 28.31 -6.38
C ALA A 308 30.78 27.91 -7.73
N HIS A 309 30.67 26.61 -8.04
CA HIS A 309 30.28 26.14 -9.38
C HIS A 309 29.20 25.06 -9.38
N ASP A 310 28.04 25.37 -8.82
CA ASP A 310 26.86 24.50 -8.95
C ASP A 310 25.57 25.30 -9.07
N HIS A 311 25.08 25.46 -10.32
CA HIS A 311 23.81 26.16 -10.59
C HIS A 311 22.61 25.20 -10.44
N PRO A 312 21.57 25.56 -9.67
CA PRO A 312 20.39 24.71 -9.44
C PRO A 312 19.57 24.42 -10.71
N ASP A 313 19.39 25.40 -11.60
CA ASP A 313 18.55 25.26 -12.82
C ASP A 313 19.02 24.18 -13.82
N SER A 314 20.32 23.83 -13.81
CA SER A 314 20.89 22.79 -14.70
C SER A 314 20.52 21.36 -14.29
N ARG A 315 20.05 21.15 -13.05
CA ARG A 315 19.95 19.83 -12.41
C ARG A 315 18.56 19.25 -12.47
N LEU A 316 17.54 20.07 -12.22
CA LEU A 316 16.12 19.78 -12.44
C LEU A 316 15.87 19.32 -13.89
N ALA A 317 16.43 20.04 -14.87
CA ALA A 317 16.36 19.67 -16.28
C ALA A 317 17.02 18.31 -16.56
N ARG A 318 18.16 17.98 -15.94
CA ARG A 318 18.82 16.66 -16.09
C ARG A 318 18.06 15.54 -15.40
N ALA A 319 17.46 15.78 -14.23
CA ALA A 319 16.66 14.77 -13.53
C ALA A 319 15.36 14.44 -14.28
N MET A 320 14.72 15.45 -14.88
CA MET A 320 13.52 15.28 -15.71
C MET A 320 13.79 14.67 -17.10
N THR A 321 15.01 14.83 -17.64
CA THR A 321 15.39 14.32 -18.97
C THR A 321 16.23 13.04 -18.95
N MET A 322 16.60 12.53 -17.76
CA MET A 322 17.39 11.32 -17.62
C MET A 322 16.59 10.10 -18.10
N ASP A 323 17.08 9.41 -19.13
CA ASP A 323 16.53 8.12 -19.55
C ASP A 323 16.84 7.07 -18.45
N PRO A 324 15.81 6.51 -17.80
CA PRO A 324 15.96 5.46 -16.80
C PRO A 324 16.81 4.26 -17.24
N ARG A 325 16.86 3.97 -18.54
CA ARG A 325 17.56 2.80 -19.07
C ARG A 325 19.08 2.98 -19.05
N ASN A 326 19.56 4.22 -18.98
CA ASN A 326 20.98 4.57 -19.07
C ASN A 326 21.55 5.21 -17.79
N ALA A 327 20.75 5.28 -16.72
CA ALA A 327 21.18 5.88 -15.45
C ALA A 327 22.18 4.99 -14.70
N ASP A 328 23.14 5.63 -14.02
CA ASP A 328 24.20 4.93 -13.29
C ASP A 328 23.77 4.58 -11.85
N TYR A 329 22.90 3.58 -11.73
CA TYR A 329 22.27 3.19 -10.46
C TYR A 329 23.25 2.67 -9.41
N LYS A 330 24.40 2.10 -9.80
CA LYS A 330 25.44 1.66 -8.84
C LYS A 330 26.01 2.83 -8.03
N HIS A 331 25.96 4.06 -8.55
CA HIS A 331 26.36 5.28 -7.85
C HIS A 331 25.19 6.00 -7.15
N GLY A 332 24.03 5.35 -7.05
CA GLY A 332 22.87 5.89 -6.37
C GLY A 332 22.14 7.02 -7.11
N LEU A 333 22.29 7.11 -8.44
CA LEU A 333 21.62 8.12 -9.27
C LEU A 333 20.17 7.72 -9.58
N TYR A 334 19.31 7.81 -8.57
CA TYR A 334 17.86 7.61 -8.70
C TYR A 334 17.16 8.96 -8.86
N LYS A 335 16.09 9.03 -9.68
CA LYS A 335 15.33 10.27 -9.91
C LYS A 335 14.95 10.99 -8.61
N VAL A 336 14.44 10.25 -7.64
CA VAL A 336 14.04 10.81 -6.35
C VAL A 336 15.22 11.30 -5.49
N ILE A 337 16.36 10.63 -5.58
CA ILE A 337 17.58 11.08 -4.89
C ILE A 337 18.11 12.36 -5.54
N LEU A 338 18.02 12.48 -6.86
CA LEU A 338 18.37 13.71 -7.58
C LEU A 338 17.43 14.86 -7.19
N ALA A 339 16.12 14.62 -7.17
CA ALA A 339 15.13 15.60 -6.72
C ALA A 339 15.33 15.99 -5.24
N LEU A 340 15.76 15.05 -4.39
CA LEU A 340 16.13 15.35 -3.00
C LEU A 340 17.33 16.28 -2.93
N CYS A 341 18.36 15.98 -3.72
CA CYS A 341 19.56 16.79 -3.76
C CYS A 341 19.30 18.23 -4.23
N ASP A 342 18.26 18.42 -5.03
CA ASP A 342 17.83 19.72 -5.55
C ASP A 342 17.02 20.51 -4.52
N LYS A 343 16.11 19.83 -3.79
CA LYS A 343 15.35 20.46 -2.70
C LYS A 343 16.23 20.89 -1.52
N LEU A 344 17.27 20.13 -1.22
CA LEU A 344 18.19 20.44 -0.11
C LEU A 344 19.21 21.50 -0.55
N GLY A 345 19.37 22.57 0.22
CA GLY A 345 20.28 23.68 -0.13
C GLY A 345 21.74 23.27 -0.42
N ASN A 346 22.24 22.19 0.18
CA ASN A 346 23.56 21.60 -0.07
C ASN A 346 23.50 20.13 -0.55
N GLY A 347 22.38 19.72 -1.14
CA GLY A 347 22.05 18.31 -1.32
C GLY A 347 23.08 17.46 -2.08
N VAL A 348 23.73 18.01 -3.12
CA VAL A 348 24.76 17.28 -3.89
C VAL A 348 26.04 17.06 -3.07
N ARG A 349 26.48 18.07 -2.32
CA ARG A 349 27.63 17.95 -1.41
C ARG A 349 27.32 16.95 -0.31
N THR A 350 26.14 17.06 0.30
CA THR A 350 25.66 16.12 1.30
C THR A 350 25.65 14.69 0.75
N LYS A 351 25.05 14.45 -0.43
CA LYS A 351 25.05 13.13 -1.07
C LYS A 351 26.47 12.59 -1.27
N ARG A 352 27.41 13.41 -1.76
CA ARG A 352 28.81 12.96 -1.98
C ARG A 352 29.45 12.53 -0.67
N TRP A 353 29.26 13.30 0.40
CA TRP A 353 29.75 12.95 1.73
C TRP A 353 29.12 11.64 2.25
N ILE A 354 27.78 11.50 2.12
CA ILE A 354 27.07 10.26 2.47
C ILE A 354 27.62 9.06 1.68
N ASP A 355 27.83 9.22 0.38
CA ASP A 355 28.33 8.17 -0.50
C ASP A 355 29.73 7.69 -0.07
N ASN A 356 30.63 8.62 0.26
CA ASN A 356 31.96 8.30 0.77
C ASN A 356 31.89 7.54 2.11
N VAL A 357 31.03 7.98 3.03
CA VAL A 357 30.84 7.30 4.32
C VAL A 357 30.25 5.88 4.14
N ILE A 358 29.33 5.70 3.19
CA ILE A 358 28.81 4.39 2.82
C ILE A 358 29.92 3.51 2.25
N ASP A 359 30.80 4.06 1.41
CA ASP A 359 31.91 3.32 0.80
C ASP A 359 32.97 2.93 1.84
N ASP A 360 33.33 3.83 2.75
CA ASP A 360 34.23 3.53 3.87
C ASP A 360 33.65 2.44 4.80
N ALA A 361 32.33 2.44 5.00
CA ALA A 361 31.64 1.42 5.81
C ALA A 361 31.29 0.13 5.04
N SER A 362 31.70 0.01 3.77
CA SER A 362 31.15 -1.00 2.85
C SER A 362 31.73 -2.42 2.96
N VAL A 363 32.62 -2.68 3.92
CA VAL A 363 33.37 -3.94 4.08
C VAL A 363 32.50 -5.21 3.91
N ILE A 364 31.29 -5.21 4.46
CA ILE A 364 30.34 -6.34 4.39
C ILE A 364 29.06 -6.00 3.59
N TYR A 365 28.74 -4.71 3.47
CA TYR A 365 27.45 -4.26 2.96
C TYR A 365 27.53 -2.86 2.37
N ASN A 366 27.28 -2.71 1.07
CA ASN A 366 27.07 -1.40 0.44
C ASN A 366 25.60 -1.26 0.02
N ILE A 367 24.87 -0.32 0.62
CA ILE A 367 23.44 -0.19 0.36
C ILE A 367 23.13 0.14 -1.11
N ARG A 368 23.97 0.96 -1.77
CA ARG A 368 23.76 1.38 -3.17
C ARG A 368 23.90 0.19 -4.13
N LEU A 369 24.91 -0.64 -3.91
CA LEU A 369 25.10 -1.87 -4.70
C LEU A 369 23.94 -2.86 -4.49
N VAL A 370 23.48 -3.03 -3.24
CA VAL A 370 22.39 -3.97 -2.91
C VAL A 370 21.04 -3.49 -3.48
N ILE A 371 20.77 -2.18 -3.52
CA ILE A 371 19.58 -1.65 -4.21
C ILE A 371 19.67 -2.00 -5.71
N ASN A 372 20.83 -1.79 -6.34
CA ASN A 372 21.01 -2.10 -7.75
C ASN A 372 20.88 -3.61 -8.05
N GLU A 373 21.42 -4.49 -7.19
CA GLU A 373 21.27 -5.95 -7.30
C GLU A 373 19.79 -6.36 -7.29
N HIS A 374 19.03 -5.91 -6.29
CA HIS A 374 17.60 -6.24 -6.17
C HIS A 374 16.76 -5.66 -7.32
N ARG A 375 17.12 -4.47 -7.83
CA ARG A 375 16.50 -3.87 -9.02
C ARG A 375 16.77 -4.68 -10.28
N ALA A 376 18.01 -5.15 -10.46
CA ALA A 376 18.48 -5.85 -11.65
C ALA A 376 18.02 -7.32 -11.75
N VAL A 377 17.36 -7.89 -10.72
CA VAL A 377 16.87 -9.27 -10.75
C VAL A 377 16.04 -9.58 -11.99
N ARG A 378 15.31 -8.60 -12.54
CA ARG A 378 14.51 -8.75 -13.77
C ARG A 378 15.33 -9.10 -15.00
N SER A 379 16.58 -8.63 -15.13
CA SER A 379 17.42 -8.90 -16.31
C SER A 379 18.08 -10.28 -16.29
N HIS A 380 18.02 -11.00 -15.16
CA HIS A 380 18.69 -12.29 -14.97
C HIS A 380 17.72 -13.48 -14.90
N LEU A 381 16.42 -13.26 -15.04
CA LEU A 381 15.41 -14.32 -15.07
C LEU A 381 15.32 -14.91 -16.48
N ASP A 382 16.05 -16.01 -16.71
CA ASP A 382 15.86 -16.86 -17.89
C ASP A 382 14.44 -17.45 -17.94
N VAL A 383 13.90 -17.56 -19.15
CA VAL A 383 12.49 -17.82 -19.52
C VAL A 383 11.99 -19.23 -19.12
N VAL A 384 12.72 -19.99 -18.30
CA VAL A 384 12.51 -21.44 -18.13
C VAL A 384 11.80 -21.84 -16.83
N LEU A 385 11.59 -20.93 -15.88
CA LEU A 385 10.89 -21.22 -14.61
C LEU A 385 9.42 -20.77 -14.61
N ASP A 386 8.61 -21.47 -13.81
CA ASP A 386 7.19 -21.18 -13.57
C ASP A 386 6.97 -19.68 -13.31
N TRP A 387 6.24 -19.03 -14.23
CA TRP A 387 6.01 -17.59 -14.28
C TRP A 387 5.50 -17.04 -12.95
N LEU A 388 4.70 -17.81 -12.20
CA LEU A 388 4.14 -17.40 -10.92
C LEU A 388 5.21 -17.29 -9.81
N LEU A 389 6.16 -18.23 -9.75
CA LEU A 389 7.28 -18.17 -8.80
C LEU A 389 8.25 -17.03 -9.15
N CYS A 390 8.57 -16.87 -10.44
CA CYS A 390 9.40 -15.77 -10.94
C CYS A 390 8.79 -14.41 -10.63
N TYR A 391 7.48 -14.26 -10.81
CA TYR A 391 6.75 -13.03 -10.50
C TYR A 391 6.78 -12.71 -9.00
N ARG A 392 6.50 -13.68 -8.12
CA ARG A 392 6.58 -13.48 -6.66
C ARG A 392 7.99 -13.12 -6.23
N PHE A 393 9.01 -13.77 -6.79
CA PHE A 393 10.41 -13.47 -6.50
C PHE A 393 10.78 -12.05 -6.94
N PHE A 394 10.36 -11.65 -8.15
CA PHE A 394 10.57 -10.29 -8.65
C PHE A 394 9.90 -9.23 -7.75
N VAL A 395 8.62 -9.40 -7.40
CA VAL A 395 7.89 -8.46 -6.53
C VAL A 395 8.56 -8.32 -5.16
N LEU A 396 9.01 -9.43 -4.56
CA LEU A 396 9.72 -9.40 -3.29
C LEU A 396 11.05 -8.62 -3.39
N ASN A 397 11.86 -8.87 -4.41
CA ASN A 397 13.12 -8.14 -4.61
C ASN A 397 12.87 -6.66 -4.91
N PHE A 398 11.82 -6.34 -5.67
CA PHE A 398 11.43 -4.97 -5.94
C PHE A 398 11.05 -4.21 -4.65
N HIS A 399 10.19 -4.79 -3.81
CA HIS A 399 9.83 -4.18 -2.51
C HIS A 399 11.07 -3.95 -1.63
N ARG A 400 12.01 -4.88 -1.64
CA ARG A 400 13.29 -4.72 -0.91
C ARG A 400 14.12 -3.56 -1.44
N ALA A 401 14.27 -3.46 -2.76
CA ALA A 401 15.01 -2.37 -3.38
C ALA A 401 14.42 -1.01 -3.03
N CYS A 402 13.08 -0.88 -3.01
CA CYS A 402 12.46 0.38 -2.62
C CYS A 402 12.65 0.74 -1.15
N ARG A 403 12.56 -0.22 -0.22
CA ARG A 403 12.81 0.02 1.22
C ARG A 403 14.27 0.44 1.48
N LEU A 404 15.20 -0.17 0.75
CA LEU A 404 16.61 0.20 0.82
C LEU A 404 16.87 1.57 0.18
N LEU A 405 16.17 1.91 -0.91
CA LEU A 405 16.23 3.25 -1.51
C LEU A 405 15.68 4.30 -0.54
N GLU A 406 14.59 4.00 0.17
CA GLU A 406 14.09 4.87 1.25
C GLU A 406 15.13 5.03 2.35
N ARG A 407 15.82 3.95 2.72
CA ARG A 407 16.93 4.04 3.68
C ARG A 407 18.05 4.95 3.18
N TYR A 408 18.41 4.87 1.91
CA TYR A 408 19.41 5.75 1.31
C TYR A 408 18.94 7.22 1.24
N PHE A 409 17.67 7.46 0.94
CA PHE A 409 17.05 8.79 0.99
C PHE A 409 17.22 9.43 2.38
N TYR A 410 16.88 8.69 3.45
CA TYR A 410 16.99 9.21 4.81
C TYR A 410 18.43 9.41 5.28
N PHE A 411 19.42 8.67 4.75
CA PHE A 411 20.83 8.98 4.99
C PHE A 411 21.20 10.39 4.50
N ILE A 412 20.73 10.77 3.31
CA ILE A 412 20.98 12.10 2.74
C ILE A 412 20.25 13.19 3.53
N VAL A 413 18.99 12.94 3.92
CA VAL A 413 18.23 13.85 4.78
C VAL A 413 18.92 14.04 6.12
N PHE A 414 19.38 12.96 6.75
CA PHE A 414 20.12 13.02 8.02
C PHE A 414 21.46 13.76 7.87
N GLY A 415 22.17 13.58 6.76
CA GLY A 415 23.36 14.38 6.47
C GLY A 415 23.06 15.88 6.32
N SER A 416 21.90 16.23 5.76
CA SER A 416 21.45 17.61 5.66
C SER A 416 21.06 18.19 7.02
N TYR A 417 20.44 17.37 7.89
CA TYR A 417 20.23 17.74 9.28
C TYR A 417 21.57 18.05 9.94
N LEU A 418 22.56 17.14 9.86
CA LEU A 418 23.87 17.31 10.52
C LEU A 418 24.68 18.54 10.06
N THR A 419 24.44 19.02 8.84
CA THR A 419 25.11 20.21 8.30
C THR A 419 24.31 21.50 8.50
N SER A 420 23.09 21.41 9.04
CA SER A 420 22.27 22.58 9.37
C SER A 420 22.73 23.24 10.68
N ALA A 421 22.55 24.56 10.77
CA ALA A 421 22.87 25.34 11.98
C ALA A 421 21.97 24.97 13.20
N SER A 422 20.90 24.20 12.99
CA SER A 422 19.93 23.79 14.02
C SER A 422 20.34 22.57 14.86
N THR A 423 21.43 21.88 14.52
CA THR A 423 21.83 20.61 15.15
C THR A 423 22.15 20.72 16.65
N ASP A 424 22.53 21.90 17.13
CA ASP A 424 22.89 22.14 18.53
C ASP A 424 21.67 22.39 19.43
N SER A 425 20.48 22.61 18.86
CA SER A 425 19.28 23.01 19.61
C SER A 425 18.05 22.13 19.39
N VAL A 426 17.96 21.41 18.27
CA VAL A 426 16.74 20.66 17.89
C VAL A 426 17.09 19.21 17.55
N PRO A 427 16.43 18.18 18.15
CA PRO A 427 16.59 16.78 17.77
C PRO A 427 16.26 16.52 16.29
N TYR A 428 16.78 15.43 15.73
CA TYR A 428 16.55 15.07 14.33
C TYR A 428 15.06 14.85 14.04
N SER A 429 14.33 14.19 14.95
CA SER A 429 12.88 13.98 14.81
C SER A 429 12.11 15.29 14.64
N THR A 430 12.34 16.26 15.54
CA THR A 430 11.70 17.58 15.50
C THR A 430 12.12 18.40 14.29
N TRP A 431 13.41 18.36 13.92
CA TRP A 431 13.90 19.01 12.71
C TRP A 431 13.25 18.42 11.45
N LEU A 432 13.10 17.09 11.39
CA LEU A 432 12.49 16.45 10.24
C LEU A 432 10.99 16.79 10.13
N GLN A 433 10.28 16.92 11.25
CA GLN A 433 8.89 17.38 11.29
C GLN A 433 8.72 18.80 10.71
N SER A 434 9.76 19.64 10.78
CA SER A 434 9.74 20.97 10.15
C SER A 434 9.99 20.97 8.64
N HIS A 435 10.16 19.80 8.03
CA HIS A 435 10.39 19.64 6.59
C HIS A 435 9.35 18.68 5.94
N PRO A 436 8.04 19.01 6.02
CA PRO A 436 6.97 18.16 5.46
C PRO A 436 7.11 17.90 3.96
N ASP A 437 7.76 18.82 3.24
CA ASP A 437 8.04 18.73 1.81
C ASP A 437 9.03 17.60 1.43
N LEU A 438 9.89 17.17 2.37
CA LEU A 438 10.75 15.99 2.21
C LEU A 438 9.95 14.70 2.26
N PHE A 439 8.94 14.62 3.12
CA PHE A 439 8.00 13.50 3.14
C PHE A 439 7.14 13.44 1.88
N ARG A 440 6.72 14.59 1.34
CA ARG A 440 6.03 14.68 0.03
C ARG A 440 6.94 14.24 -1.12
N LEU A 441 8.21 14.63 -1.11
CA LEU A 441 9.16 14.14 -2.11
C LEU A 441 9.34 12.61 -2.01
N LEU A 442 9.33 12.08 -0.79
CA LEU A 442 9.32 10.65 -0.53
C LEU A 442 8.07 9.94 -1.08
N ASP A 443 6.94 10.64 -1.25
CA ASP A 443 5.73 10.13 -1.91
C ASP A 443 5.95 10.00 -3.42
N THR A 444 6.65 10.98 -4.01
CA THR A 444 7.10 10.93 -5.40
C THR A 444 8.25 9.94 -5.66
N MET A 445 8.72 9.18 -4.65
CA MET A 445 9.77 8.14 -4.79
C MET A 445 9.45 7.04 -5.81
N GLY A 446 8.24 7.00 -6.34
CA GLY A 446 7.87 6.14 -7.46
C GLY A 446 7.89 6.82 -8.82
N GLY A 447 7.78 8.15 -8.89
CA GLY A 447 7.55 8.91 -10.15
C GLY A 447 6.74 8.10 -11.15
N ALA A 448 5.67 7.47 -10.64
CA ALA A 448 5.13 6.28 -11.28
C ALA A 448 4.28 6.74 -12.43
N THR A 449 4.90 6.99 -13.58
CA THR A 449 4.17 7.06 -14.83
C THR A 449 3.52 5.69 -14.99
N TYR A 450 2.22 5.62 -14.73
CA TYR A 450 1.47 4.40 -14.87
C TYR A 450 1.58 3.97 -16.33
N PRO A 451 1.97 2.71 -16.63
CA PRO A 451 2.12 2.27 -18.00
C PRO A 451 0.76 2.34 -18.71
N SER A 452 0.56 3.42 -19.44
CA SER A 452 -0.66 3.68 -20.20
C SER A 452 -0.71 2.85 -21.49
N SER A 453 0.36 2.16 -21.87
CA SER A 453 0.47 1.53 -23.19
C SER A 453 -0.32 0.23 -23.37
N LYS A 454 -0.65 -0.49 -22.28
CA LYS A 454 -1.42 -1.75 -22.29
C LYS A 454 -2.26 -1.93 -21.01
N VAL A 455 -3.37 -1.21 -20.90
CA VAL A 455 -4.25 -1.18 -19.72
C VAL A 455 -4.99 -2.51 -19.51
N LEU A 456 -5.49 -3.15 -20.56
CA LEU A 456 -6.30 -4.38 -20.45
C LEU A 456 -5.48 -5.67 -20.24
N LYS A 457 -4.14 -5.62 -20.26
CA LYS A 457 -3.30 -6.83 -20.23
C LYS A 457 -3.48 -7.66 -18.95
N ASN A 458 -3.56 -7.02 -17.79
CA ASN A 458 -3.70 -7.65 -16.48
C ASN A 458 -4.98 -7.21 -15.75
N ASN A 459 -5.83 -6.45 -16.45
CA ASN A 459 -7.02 -5.85 -15.88
C ASN A 459 -8.27 -6.35 -16.59
N ILE A 460 -9.41 -6.13 -15.95
CA ILE A 460 -10.73 -6.44 -16.46
C ILE A 460 -11.67 -5.29 -16.11
N LEU A 461 -12.67 -5.05 -16.96
CA LEU A 461 -13.70 -4.05 -16.71
C LEU A 461 -14.80 -4.69 -15.88
N LYS A 462 -15.13 -4.04 -14.77
CA LYS A 462 -16.22 -4.44 -13.88
C LYS A 462 -17.30 -3.38 -13.95
N PHE A 463 -18.55 -3.81 -14.08
CA PHE A 463 -19.69 -2.92 -13.95
C PHE A 463 -19.67 -2.25 -12.58
N ASP A 464 -19.71 -0.92 -12.56
CA ASP A 464 -19.46 -0.16 -11.34
C ASP A 464 -20.65 -0.19 -10.39
N HIS A 465 -21.86 -0.46 -10.91
CA HIS A 465 -23.06 -0.68 -10.11
C HIS A 465 -23.17 -2.15 -9.69
N PHE A 466 -23.37 -2.38 -8.38
CA PHE A 466 -23.45 -3.71 -7.80
C PHE A 466 -24.52 -3.76 -6.70
N PRO A 467 -25.01 -4.96 -6.33
CA PRO A 467 -25.98 -5.10 -5.24
C PRO A 467 -25.46 -4.54 -3.91
N GLY A 468 -26.19 -3.59 -3.31
CA GLY A 468 -25.77 -2.90 -2.08
C GLY A 468 -25.07 -1.55 -2.28
N LEU A 469 -24.95 -1.09 -3.54
CA LEU A 469 -24.56 0.30 -3.87
C LEU A 469 -25.55 1.32 -3.26
N ASN A 470 -26.85 1.07 -3.47
CA ASN A 470 -27.91 1.97 -3.04
C ASN A 470 -28.11 1.89 -1.52
N ARG A 471 -27.97 3.03 -0.86
CA ARG A 471 -28.17 3.23 0.58
C ARG A 471 -29.31 4.20 0.87
N LEU A 472 -29.63 5.05 -0.10
CA LEU A 472 -30.71 6.03 -0.04
C LEU A 472 -31.84 5.68 -1.02
N PRO A 473 -33.06 6.19 -0.78
CA PRO A 473 -34.14 6.15 -1.76
C PRO A 473 -33.70 6.77 -3.10
N MET A 474 -34.12 6.18 -4.21
CA MET A 474 -33.75 6.62 -5.57
C MET A 474 -34.65 7.78 -6.04
N ILE A 475 -34.46 8.96 -5.44
CA ILE A 475 -35.33 10.14 -5.66
C ILE A 475 -35.36 10.57 -7.14
N LEU A 476 -34.23 10.45 -7.85
CA LEU A 476 -34.10 10.75 -9.28
C LEU A 476 -34.10 9.49 -10.16
N GLY A 477 -34.57 8.36 -9.64
CA GLY A 477 -34.64 7.10 -10.38
C GLY A 477 -33.34 6.27 -10.41
N PRO A 478 -33.33 5.15 -11.16
CA PRO A 478 -32.27 4.15 -11.12
C PRO A 478 -30.91 4.65 -11.60
N ASN A 479 -30.90 5.67 -12.46
CA ASN A 479 -29.71 6.23 -13.08
C ASN A 479 -28.84 7.05 -12.13
N VAL A 480 -29.40 7.51 -11.01
CA VAL A 480 -28.76 8.45 -10.07
C VAL A 480 -28.77 7.90 -8.64
N PRO A 481 -27.91 6.90 -8.35
CA PRO A 481 -27.83 6.29 -7.03
C PRO A 481 -27.31 7.25 -5.96
N ASN A 482 -27.87 7.18 -4.74
CA ASN A 482 -27.44 7.95 -3.57
C ASN A 482 -27.45 9.49 -3.73
N PHE A 483 -28.31 10.02 -4.61
CA PHE A 483 -28.52 11.47 -4.75
C PHE A 483 -29.06 12.09 -3.46
N ARG A 484 -28.46 13.20 -3.01
CA ARG A 484 -28.83 13.94 -1.79
C ARG A 484 -28.34 15.38 -1.80
N GLN A 485 -28.89 16.19 -0.91
CA GLN A 485 -28.50 17.58 -0.66
C GLN A 485 -28.02 17.75 0.79
N VAL A 486 -27.07 18.65 1.04
CA VAL A 486 -26.60 18.99 2.39
C VAL A 486 -27.44 20.13 2.96
N GLY A 487 -28.40 19.80 3.81
CA GLY A 487 -29.35 20.79 4.35
C GLY A 487 -30.06 21.55 3.24
N ASP A 488 -30.22 22.87 3.44
CA ASP A 488 -30.81 23.78 2.44
C ASP A 488 -29.76 24.43 1.53
N PHE A 489 -28.49 24.01 1.64
CA PHE A 489 -27.42 24.56 0.81
C PHE A 489 -27.42 23.88 -0.56
N PRO A 490 -27.11 24.59 -1.65
CA PRO A 490 -27.10 24.02 -3.00
C PRO A 490 -25.82 23.21 -3.25
N ILE A 491 -25.60 22.23 -2.38
CA ILE A 491 -24.46 21.32 -2.37
C ILE A 491 -25.04 19.91 -2.35
N PHE A 492 -24.76 19.16 -3.41
CA PHE A 492 -25.38 17.87 -3.72
C PHE A 492 -24.32 16.78 -3.86
N GLY A 493 -24.68 15.56 -3.46
CA GLY A 493 -23.83 14.38 -3.58
C GLY A 493 -24.55 13.23 -4.25
N THR A 494 -23.83 12.45 -5.05
CA THR A 494 -24.33 11.22 -5.69
C THR A 494 -23.25 10.13 -5.73
N ALA A 495 -23.65 8.89 -5.94
CA ALA A 495 -22.74 7.83 -6.39
C ALA A 495 -22.46 7.94 -7.90
N GLN A 496 -21.65 7.04 -8.46
CA GLN A 496 -21.40 7.04 -9.89
C GLN A 496 -22.72 6.89 -10.65
N VAL A 497 -23.03 7.86 -11.52
CA VAL A 497 -24.28 7.88 -12.28
C VAL A 497 -24.12 7.18 -13.63
N TYR A 498 -25.24 6.83 -14.26
CA TYR A 498 -25.28 6.53 -15.69
C TYR A 498 -25.04 7.79 -16.50
N GLN A 499 -24.67 7.66 -17.78
CA GLN A 499 -24.48 8.80 -18.67
C GLN A 499 -25.74 9.67 -18.77
N GLU A 500 -26.92 9.05 -18.88
CA GLU A 500 -28.22 9.74 -18.86
C GLU A 500 -28.54 10.37 -17.49
N GLY A 501 -28.11 9.72 -16.41
CA GLY A 501 -28.28 10.21 -15.04
C GLY A 501 -27.62 11.57 -14.79
N ILE A 502 -26.57 11.92 -15.56
CA ILE A 502 -25.98 13.25 -15.50
C ILE A 502 -27.01 14.31 -15.97
N ALA A 503 -27.71 14.05 -17.08
CA ALA A 503 -28.74 14.94 -17.59
C ALA A 503 -29.94 15.05 -16.63
N ASP A 504 -30.33 13.93 -16.01
CA ASP A 504 -31.40 13.88 -15.01
C ASP A 504 -31.11 14.80 -13.82
N VAL A 505 -29.88 14.76 -13.28
CA VAL A 505 -29.44 15.64 -12.19
C VAL A 505 -29.48 17.11 -12.63
N LEU A 506 -28.91 17.44 -13.79
CA LEU A 506 -28.85 18.83 -14.26
C LEU A 506 -30.25 19.42 -14.52
N GLN A 507 -31.17 18.62 -15.05
CA GLN A 507 -32.56 19.02 -15.23
C GLN A 507 -33.28 19.22 -13.89
N HIS A 508 -33.01 18.35 -12.92
CA HIS A 508 -33.52 18.52 -11.55
C HIS A 508 -33.02 19.83 -10.93
N LEU A 509 -31.71 20.11 -11.01
CA LEU A 509 -31.10 21.35 -10.48
C LEU A 509 -31.73 22.62 -11.06
N ARG A 510 -31.99 22.65 -12.37
CA ARG A 510 -32.72 23.75 -13.01
C ARG A 510 -34.13 23.92 -12.46
N THR A 511 -34.82 22.81 -12.22
CA THR A 511 -36.20 22.79 -11.72
C THR A 511 -36.28 23.31 -10.28
N VAL A 512 -35.27 23.00 -9.44
CA VAL A 512 -35.20 23.49 -8.06
C VAL A 512 -34.59 24.89 -7.93
N GLY A 513 -34.33 25.58 -9.06
CA GLY A 513 -33.91 26.99 -9.06
C GLY A 513 -32.41 27.24 -9.16
N HIS A 514 -31.61 26.24 -9.55
CA HIS A 514 -30.17 26.36 -9.79
C HIS A 514 -29.84 26.24 -11.29
N PRO A 515 -29.82 27.36 -12.03
CA PRO A 515 -29.53 27.36 -13.47
C PRO A 515 -28.06 27.07 -13.79
N LYS A 516 -27.16 27.29 -12.82
CA LYS A 516 -25.72 27.02 -12.91
C LYS A 516 -25.35 25.90 -11.96
N ALA A 517 -24.45 25.02 -12.40
CA ALA A 517 -23.90 23.96 -11.57
C ALA A 517 -22.45 23.67 -11.93
N ILE A 518 -21.68 23.26 -10.91
CA ILE A 518 -20.32 22.73 -11.02
C ILE A 518 -20.36 21.26 -10.63
N TRP A 519 -19.92 20.39 -11.54
CA TRP A 519 -19.78 18.96 -11.26
C TRP A 519 -18.32 18.63 -10.91
N ILE A 520 -18.11 17.97 -9.77
CA ILE A 520 -16.79 17.60 -9.25
C ILE A 520 -16.73 16.08 -9.09
N ASN A 521 -15.90 15.43 -9.91
CA ASN A 521 -15.65 14.01 -9.81
C ASN A 521 -14.49 13.75 -8.84
N LEU A 522 -14.66 12.86 -7.87
CA LEU A 522 -13.65 12.57 -6.83
C LEU A 522 -12.95 11.23 -7.05
N ARG A 523 -12.94 10.71 -8.27
CA ARG A 523 -12.44 9.36 -8.57
C ARG A 523 -11.01 9.38 -9.09
N GLU A 524 -10.15 8.60 -8.44
CA GLU A 524 -8.79 8.26 -8.91
C GLU A 524 -8.79 6.94 -9.72
N GLU A 525 -9.97 6.30 -9.86
CA GLU A 525 -10.10 5.05 -10.60
C GLU A 525 -10.42 5.34 -12.06
N VAL A 526 -9.70 4.68 -12.98
CA VAL A 526 -9.98 4.74 -14.43
C VAL A 526 -11.37 4.20 -14.73
N ILE A 527 -12.20 5.01 -15.39
CA ILE A 527 -13.61 4.68 -15.71
C ILE A 527 -13.87 4.89 -17.20
N LEU A 528 -14.69 4.00 -17.77
CA LEU A 528 -15.30 4.20 -19.09
C LEU A 528 -16.81 4.05 -19.01
N TYR A 529 -17.52 4.82 -19.83
CA TYR A 529 -18.92 4.55 -20.14
C TYR A 529 -18.98 3.65 -21.37
N VAL A 530 -19.74 2.56 -21.27
CA VAL A 530 -20.02 1.64 -22.37
C VAL A 530 -21.52 1.46 -22.49
N ALA A 531 -22.10 1.91 -23.61
CA ALA A 531 -23.56 1.97 -23.83
C ALA A 531 -24.29 2.66 -22.66
N GLY A 532 -23.78 3.83 -22.24
CA GLY A 532 -24.34 4.64 -21.15
C GLY A 532 -24.08 4.13 -19.72
N ARG A 533 -23.48 2.93 -19.56
CA ARG A 533 -23.19 2.30 -18.26
C ARG A 533 -21.74 2.53 -17.81
N PRO A 534 -21.48 2.87 -16.54
CA PRO A 534 -20.12 3.07 -16.03
C PRO A 534 -19.41 1.74 -15.70
N PHE A 535 -18.18 1.58 -16.19
CA PHE A 535 -17.30 0.43 -15.92
C PHE A 535 -15.97 0.91 -15.35
N ALA A 536 -15.54 0.30 -14.25
CA ALA A 536 -14.28 0.61 -13.60
C ALA A 536 -13.24 -0.50 -13.83
N VAL A 537 -11.98 -0.11 -13.96
CA VAL A 537 -10.86 -1.06 -14.11
C VAL A 537 -10.59 -1.80 -12.80
N ARG A 538 -10.37 -3.12 -12.90
CA ARG A 538 -10.02 -4.01 -11.78
C ARG A 538 -8.87 -4.94 -12.17
N ASN A 539 -8.07 -5.33 -11.19
CA ASN A 539 -7.00 -6.31 -11.42
C ASN A 539 -7.61 -7.72 -11.53
N GLN A 540 -7.18 -8.52 -12.51
CA GLN A 540 -7.70 -9.89 -12.68
C GLN A 540 -7.44 -10.80 -11.48
N GLY A 541 -6.37 -10.57 -10.72
CA GLY A 541 -6.05 -11.32 -9.50
C GLY A 541 -6.84 -10.88 -8.27
N ASN A 542 -7.52 -9.73 -8.31
CA ASN A 542 -8.39 -9.26 -7.24
C ASN A 542 -9.43 -8.27 -7.78
N VAL A 543 -10.59 -8.80 -8.17
CA VAL A 543 -11.65 -8.05 -8.84
C VAL A 543 -12.56 -7.24 -7.91
N PHE A 544 -12.48 -7.50 -6.59
CA PHE A 544 -13.26 -6.79 -5.58
C PHE A 544 -12.57 -5.51 -5.09
N LEU A 545 -11.24 -5.43 -5.18
CA LEU A 545 -10.48 -4.23 -4.87
C LEU A 545 -10.40 -3.29 -6.07
N ASN A 546 -10.54 -1.99 -5.80
CA ASN A 546 -10.32 -0.96 -6.82
C ASN A 546 -8.87 -1.01 -7.33
N ALA A 547 -8.68 -0.80 -8.64
CA ALA A 547 -7.38 -0.49 -9.17
C ALA A 547 -7.04 0.93 -8.71
N GLU A 548 -6.20 1.03 -7.68
CA GLU A 548 -5.78 2.30 -7.11
C GLU A 548 -4.52 2.81 -7.81
N TYR A 549 -4.50 4.12 -8.07
CA TYR A 549 -3.41 4.86 -8.67
C TYR A 549 -2.98 5.99 -7.73
N PRO A 550 -2.31 5.69 -6.59
CA PRO A 550 -1.95 6.73 -5.61
C PRO A 550 -1.11 7.85 -6.24
N GLY A 551 -1.48 9.10 -5.99
CA GLY A 551 -0.77 10.28 -6.48
C GLY A 551 -0.78 10.45 -8.01
N ILE A 552 -1.75 9.84 -8.71
CA ILE A 552 -1.93 10.04 -10.15
C ILE A 552 -2.37 11.47 -10.44
N GLU A 553 -1.73 12.10 -11.42
CA GLU A 553 -2.15 13.43 -11.87
C GLU A 553 -3.27 13.34 -12.93
N VAL A 554 -4.10 14.37 -13.05
CA VAL A 554 -5.28 14.41 -13.93
C VAL A 554 -4.95 14.09 -15.39
N ASN A 555 -3.81 14.59 -15.87
CA ASN A 555 -3.33 14.33 -17.23
C ASN A 555 -2.93 12.85 -17.45
N GLU A 556 -2.41 12.18 -16.41
CA GLU A 556 -2.02 10.78 -16.47
C GLU A 556 -3.24 9.86 -16.51
N ILE A 557 -4.24 10.09 -15.64
CA ILE A 557 -5.46 9.27 -15.64
C ILE A 557 -6.24 9.44 -16.94
N THR A 558 -6.34 10.67 -17.45
CA THR A 558 -6.93 10.98 -18.76
C THR A 558 -6.22 10.23 -19.90
N ALA A 559 -4.89 10.15 -19.86
CA ALA A 559 -4.12 9.40 -20.85
C ALA A 559 -4.34 7.88 -20.75
N ILE A 560 -4.50 7.34 -19.54
CA ILE A 560 -4.82 5.92 -19.33
C ILE A 560 -6.23 5.61 -19.84
N GLU A 561 -7.22 6.46 -19.57
CA GLU A 561 -8.58 6.34 -20.09
C GLU A 561 -8.63 6.36 -21.61
N ALA A 562 -7.90 7.28 -22.24
CA ALA A 562 -7.80 7.37 -23.69
C ALA A 562 -7.21 6.09 -24.31
N THR A 563 -6.14 5.54 -23.71
CA THR A 563 -5.58 4.29 -24.19
C THR A 563 -6.49 3.11 -23.92
N LEU A 564 -7.15 3.05 -22.76
CA LEU A 564 -8.11 2.01 -22.43
C LEU A 564 -9.29 2.01 -23.41
N LYS A 565 -9.82 3.19 -23.78
CA LYS A 565 -10.86 3.33 -24.81
C LYS A 565 -10.39 2.72 -26.14
N LYS A 566 -9.18 3.06 -26.59
CA LYS A 566 -8.60 2.52 -27.83
C LYS A 566 -8.44 0.99 -27.78
N GLU A 567 -7.88 0.45 -26.70
CA GLU A 567 -7.70 -0.99 -26.52
C GLU A 567 -9.04 -1.73 -26.49
N LEU A 568 -10.04 -1.16 -25.82
CA LEU A 568 -11.36 -1.74 -25.74
C LEU A 568 -12.04 -1.76 -27.11
N MET A 569 -12.00 -0.65 -27.85
CA MET A 569 -12.50 -0.57 -29.22
C MET A 569 -11.87 -1.67 -30.09
N GLU A 570 -10.54 -1.77 -30.13
CA GLU A 570 -9.84 -2.79 -30.91
C GLU A 570 -10.25 -4.22 -30.53
N LYS A 571 -10.43 -4.48 -29.23
CA LYS A 571 -10.82 -5.80 -28.72
C LYS A 571 -12.26 -6.15 -29.11
N VAL A 572 -13.20 -5.22 -28.94
CA VAL A 572 -14.61 -5.43 -29.26
C VAL A 572 -14.82 -5.54 -30.78
N THR A 573 -14.12 -4.76 -31.59
CA THR A 573 -14.13 -4.89 -33.06
C THR A 573 -13.65 -6.29 -33.49
N LYS A 574 -12.56 -6.80 -32.89
CA LYS A 574 -12.06 -8.16 -33.17
C LYS A 574 -13.03 -9.26 -32.71
N SER A 575 -13.87 -8.96 -31.72
CA SER A 575 -14.90 -9.85 -31.21
C SER A 575 -16.28 -9.59 -31.85
N ASN A 576 -16.33 -8.94 -33.03
CA ASN A 576 -17.57 -8.65 -33.78
C ASN A 576 -18.66 -7.94 -32.94
N GLY A 577 -18.26 -6.96 -32.13
CA GLY A 577 -19.20 -6.17 -31.31
C GLY A 577 -19.44 -6.74 -29.91
N LEU A 578 -18.84 -7.89 -29.56
CA LEU A 578 -19.04 -8.53 -28.25
C LEU A 578 -18.13 -7.90 -27.18
N PHE A 579 -18.74 -7.22 -26.22
CA PHE A 579 -18.09 -6.60 -25.07
C PHE A 579 -18.18 -7.50 -23.84
N LYS A 580 -17.03 -8.05 -23.43
CA LYS A 580 -16.88 -8.85 -22.21
C LYS A 580 -16.59 -7.97 -20.99
N HIS A 581 -17.37 -8.11 -19.93
CA HIS A 581 -17.17 -7.44 -18.64
C HIS A 581 -17.52 -8.34 -17.45
N LEU A 582 -17.18 -7.88 -16.24
CA LEU A 582 -17.60 -8.52 -15.00
C LEU A 582 -18.82 -7.83 -14.41
N TYR A 583 -19.82 -8.63 -14.08
CA TYR A 583 -20.96 -8.23 -13.28
C TYR A 583 -20.83 -8.85 -11.89
N VAL A 584 -21.23 -8.12 -10.85
CA VAL A 584 -21.29 -8.66 -9.48
C VAL A 584 -22.74 -8.85 -9.09
N TRP A 585 -23.05 -10.04 -8.60
CA TRP A 585 -24.35 -10.34 -8.03
C TRP A 585 -24.23 -10.96 -6.64
N LEU A 586 -25.34 -10.97 -5.90
CA LEU A 586 -25.39 -11.47 -4.53
C LEU A 586 -26.02 -12.88 -4.53
N HIS A 587 -25.25 -13.91 -4.22
CA HIS A 587 -25.75 -15.28 -4.09
C HIS A 587 -26.15 -15.57 -2.63
N GLU A 588 -27.21 -16.35 -2.40
CA GLU A 588 -27.52 -16.83 -1.05
C GLU A 588 -26.50 -17.91 -0.64
N PRO A 589 -25.84 -17.82 0.54
CA PRO A 589 -26.10 -16.92 1.66
C PRO A 589 -25.17 -15.68 1.64
N ARG A 590 -25.63 -14.58 1.03
CA ARG A 590 -25.00 -13.24 1.02
C ARG A 590 -23.54 -13.17 0.54
N GLU A 591 -23.11 -14.11 -0.30
CA GLU A 591 -21.78 -14.06 -0.90
C GLU A 591 -21.82 -13.26 -2.21
N TYR A 592 -20.90 -12.31 -2.35
CA TYR A 592 -20.73 -11.58 -3.60
C TYR A 592 -19.97 -12.46 -4.59
N VAL A 593 -20.60 -12.78 -5.72
CA VAL A 593 -20.00 -13.57 -6.79
C VAL A 593 -19.83 -12.68 -8.03
N THR A 594 -18.72 -12.87 -8.73
CA THR A 594 -18.46 -12.21 -10.00
C THR A 594 -18.75 -13.15 -11.15
N GLU A 595 -19.52 -12.68 -12.13
CA GLU A 595 -19.85 -13.43 -13.34
C GLU A 595 -19.34 -12.66 -14.57
N GLU A 596 -18.87 -13.39 -15.57
CA GLU A 596 -18.50 -12.82 -16.86
C GLU A 596 -19.77 -12.64 -17.70
N SER A 597 -20.03 -11.40 -18.11
CA SER A 597 -21.18 -11.04 -18.94
C SER A 597 -20.70 -10.49 -20.29
N PHE A 598 -21.55 -10.64 -21.30
CA PHE A 598 -21.28 -10.21 -22.67
C PHE A 598 -22.44 -9.36 -23.18
N ASP A 599 -22.13 -8.15 -23.62
CA ASP A 599 -23.09 -7.26 -24.27
C ASP A 599 -22.68 -7.02 -25.72
N VAL A 600 -23.65 -6.79 -26.60
CA VAL A 600 -23.39 -6.39 -27.99
C VAL A 600 -23.40 -4.87 -28.06
N ILE A 601 -22.30 -4.27 -28.52
CA ILE A 601 -22.13 -2.82 -28.61
C ILE A 601 -21.52 -2.42 -29.97
N SER A 602 -21.74 -1.17 -30.37
CA SER A 602 -21.04 -0.47 -31.46
C SER A 602 -19.80 0.23 -30.90
N PRO A 603 -18.57 -0.26 -31.19
CA PRO A 603 -17.34 0.28 -30.60
C PRO A 603 -17.14 1.79 -30.79
N GLU A 604 -17.53 2.29 -31.97
CA GLU A 604 -17.40 3.71 -32.35
C GLU A 604 -18.41 4.64 -31.68
N ASN A 605 -19.59 4.14 -31.28
CA ASN A 605 -20.67 4.97 -30.76
C ASN A 605 -20.98 4.75 -29.28
N ASP A 606 -20.58 3.62 -28.71
CA ASP A 606 -21.00 3.24 -27.35
C ASP A 606 -19.90 3.40 -26.30
N ILE A 607 -18.63 3.61 -26.69
CA ILE A 607 -17.50 3.69 -25.76
C ILE A 607 -17.06 5.14 -25.58
N PHE A 608 -17.20 5.66 -24.35
CA PHE A 608 -16.86 7.04 -23.99
C PHE A 608 -15.93 7.08 -22.78
N THR A 609 -14.96 8.01 -22.80
CA THR A 609 -14.22 8.38 -21.58
C THR A 609 -15.08 9.26 -20.68
N LEU A 610 -14.62 9.53 -19.46
CA LEU A 610 -15.28 10.52 -18.59
C LEU A 610 -15.29 11.91 -19.23
N GLU A 611 -14.17 12.32 -19.83
CA GLU A 611 -14.07 13.60 -20.54
C GLU A 611 -15.08 13.70 -21.70
N ASP A 612 -15.29 12.62 -22.46
CA ASP A 612 -16.32 12.60 -23.52
C ASP A 612 -17.73 12.82 -22.94
N ALA A 613 -18.05 12.15 -21.84
CA ALA A 613 -19.34 12.26 -21.17
C ALA A 613 -19.57 13.67 -20.60
N TYR A 614 -18.55 14.27 -20.00
CA TYR A 614 -18.61 15.61 -19.42
C TYR A 614 -18.54 16.74 -20.46
N HIS A 615 -17.94 16.52 -21.62
CA HIS A 615 -17.99 17.49 -22.72
C HIS A 615 -19.43 17.75 -23.22
N ALA A 616 -20.31 16.74 -23.16
CA ALA A 616 -21.74 16.93 -23.43
C ALA A 616 -22.42 17.85 -22.40
N VAL A 617 -21.99 17.77 -21.13
CA VAL A 617 -22.49 18.60 -20.02
C VAL A 617 -22.04 20.05 -20.17
N ARG A 618 -20.76 20.28 -20.52
CA ARG A 618 -20.22 21.63 -20.76
C ARG A 618 -20.97 22.37 -21.87
N ARG A 619 -21.35 21.66 -22.94
CA ARG A 619 -22.21 22.23 -24.00
C ARG A 619 -23.60 22.63 -23.52
N ALA A 620 -24.12 22.02 -22.45
CA ALA A 620 -25.39 22.40 -21.84
C ALA A 620 -25.29 23.60 -20.88
N GLY A 621 -24.10 24.23 -20.77
CA GLY A 621 -23.87 25.44 -19.98
C GLY A 621 -23.50 25.20 -18.52
N PHE A 622 -22.93 24.03 -18.21
CA PHE A 622 -22.51 23.64 -16.86
C PHE A 622 -21.00 23.41 -16.80
N ASP A 623 -20.34 23.88 -15.74
CA ASP A 623 -18.91 23.68 -15.58
C ASP A 623 -18.64 22.31 -14.94
N VAL A 624 -17.62 21.63 -15.43
CA VAL A 624 -17.17 20.35 -14.86
C VAL A 624 -15.71 20.51 -14.49
N SER A 625 -15.44 20.35 -13.20
CA SER A 625 -14.11 20.35 -12.61
C SER A 625 -13.46 18.96 -12.73
N ASP A 626 -12.14 18.95 -12.76
CA ASP A 626 -11.32 17.74 -12.90
C ASP A 626 -11.41 16.80 -11.70
N GLU A 627 -10.85 15.59 -11.88
CA GLU A 627 -10.84 14.50 -10.90
C GLU A 627 -9.97 14.82 -9.68
N ILE A 628 -10.57 14.85 -8.49
CA ILE A 628 -9.89 15.27 -7.27
C ILE A 628 -10.29 14.36 -6.09
N ALA A 629 -9.42 13.46 -5.65
CA ALA A 629 -9.59 12.86 -4.32
C ALA A 629 -8.84 13.72 -3.29
N PRO A 630 -9.38 13.91 -2.06
CA PRO A 630 -8.85 14.93 -1.16
C PRO A 630 -7.54 14.50 -0.46
N GLU A 631 -6.43 15.10 -0.89
CA GLU A 631 -5.17 15.34 -0.18
C GLU A 631 -5.06 16.82 0.24
N GLU A 632 -3.93 17.19 0.88
CA GLU A 632 -3.73 18.58 1.33
C GLU A 632 -3.79 19.60 0.17
N LYS A 633 -3.23 19.25 -1.00
CA LYS A 633 -3.27 20.09 -2.22
C LYS A 633 -4.69 20.33 -2.72
N ASP A 634 -5.58 19.37 -2.51
CA ASP A 634 -6.94 19.41 -3.02
C ASP A 634 -7.82 20.37 -2.21
N PHE A 635 -7.47 20.65 -0.95
CA PHE A 635 -8.07 21.76 -0.20
C PHE A 635 -7.68 23.12 -0.78
N ASP A 636 -6.44 23.28 -1.27
CA ASP A 636 -6.02 24.51 -1.95
C ASP A 636 -6.80 24.70 -3.24
N ASP A 637 -6.92 23.64 -4.05
CA ASP A 637 -7.63 23.70 -5.32
C ASP A 637 -9.13 23.91 -5.11
N LEU A 638 -9.72 23.30 -4.08
CA LEU A 638 -11.10 23.56 -3.66
C LEU A 638 -11.33 25.04 -3.34
N VAL A 639 -10.45 25.66 -2.55
CA VAL A 639 -10.58 27.06 -2.12
C VAL A 639 -10.35 28.00 -3.29
N ARG A 640 -9.38 27.72 -4.17
CA ARG A 640 -9.14 28.49 -5.40
C ARG A 640 -10.32 28.44 -6.35
N LEU A 641 -10.94 27.27 -6.51
CA LEU A 641 -12.07 27.08 -7.40
C LEU A 641 -13.34 27.72 -6.85
N LEU A 642 -13.71 27.41 -5.60
CA LEU A 642 -15.03 27.76 -5.05
C LEU A 642 -15.03 29.04 -4.22
N GLY A 643 -13.91 29.43 -3.61
CA GLY A 643 -13.81 30.62 -2.78
C GLY A 643 -14.28 31.90 -3.48
N PRO A 644 -13.77 32.22 -4.69
CA PRO A 644 -14.23 33.39 -5.45
C PRO A 644 -15.71 33.31 -5.83
N ILE A 645 -16.18 32.13 -6.22
CA ILE A 645 -17.59 31.89 -6.63
C ILE A 645 -18.52 32.13 -5.46
N PHE A 646 -18.27 31.49 -4.32
CA PHE A 646 -19.08 31.65 -3.11
C PHE A 646 -19.07 33.09 -2.60
N THR A 647 -17.94 33.80 -2.71
CA THR A 647 -17.85 35.21 -2.32
C THR A 647 -18.70 36.10 -3.23
N SER A 648 -18.70 35.83 -4.53
CA SER A 648 -19.50 36.60 -5.50
C SER A 648 -21.01 36.35 -5.39
N GLU A 649 -21.41 35.22 -4.82
CA GLU A 649 -22.81 34.77 -4.74
C GLU A 649 -23.44 34.94 -3.36
N VAL A 650 -22.78 35.64 -2.42
CA VAL A 650 -23.36 35.95 -1.11
C VAL A 650 -24.63 36.77 -1.31
N GLY A 651 -25.77 36.23 -0.84
CA GLY A 651 -27.10 36.86 -1.01
C GLY A 651 -27.75 36.66 -2.39
N SER A 652 -27.18 35.83 -3.27
CA SER A 652 -27.79 35.50 -4.55
C SER A 652 -29.08 34.68 -4.38
N LEU A 653 -30.12 35.02 -5.16
CA LEU A 653 -31.37 34.26 -5.26
C LEU A 653 -31.20 32.94 -6.03
N HIS A 654 -30.19 32.85 -6.89
CA HIS A 654 -29.89 31.68 -7.72
C HIS A 654 -28.42 31.29 -7.57
N PRO A 655 -28.02 30.78 -6.41
CA PRO A 655 -26.65 30.32 -6.21
C PRO A 655 -26.29 29.16 -7.13
N THR A 656 -25.02 29.06 -7.51
CA THR A 656 -24.48 27.94 -8.26
C THR A 656 -24.54 26.68 -7.40
N ALA A 657 -25.12 25.61 -7.97
CA ALA A 657 -25.19 24.30 -7.35
C ALA A 657 -23.86 23.55 -7.51
N ILE A 658 -23.41 22.87 -6.47
CA ILE A 658 -22.19 22.04 -6.54
C ILE A 658 -22.61 20.58 -6.43
N VAL A 659 -22.21 19.74 -7.38
CA VAL A 659 -22.50 18.30 -7.37
C VAL A 659 -21.19 17.52 -7.24
N CYS A 660 -21.11 16.63 -6.26
CA CYS A 660 -19.94 15.76 -6.06
C CYS A 660 -20.30 14.30 -6.26
N ASN A 661 -19.46 13.54 -6.97
CA ASN A 661 -19.59 12.09 -7.06
C ASN A 661 -18.29 11.35 -6.71
N CYS A 662 -18.44 10.15 -6.19
CA CYS A 662 -17.39 9.13 -6.17
C CYS A 662 -18.03 7.78 -6.50
N GLN A 663 -17.28 6.66 -6.43
CA GLN A 663 -17.84 5.34 -6.76
C GLN A 663 -19.20 5.07 -6.09
N MET A 664 -19.26 5.15 -4.76
CA MET A 664 -20.48 4.85 -3.99
C MET A 664 -21.22 6.08 -3.46
N GLY A 665 -20.69 7.28 -3.69
CA GLY A 665 -21.27 8.49 -3.11
C GLY A 665 -21.17 8.53 -1.58
N ARG A 666 -20.15 7.87 -1.01
CA ARG A 666 -20.01 7.62 0.43
C ARG A 666 -18.82 8.38 1.02
N GLY A 667 -17.64 7.77 1.13
CA GLY A 667 -16.48 8.33 1.85
C GLY A 667 -16.00 9.66 1.27
N ARG A 668 -15.43 9.63 0.05
CA ARG A 668 -14.88 10.83 -0.63
C ARG A 668 -15.94 11.91 -0.81
N THR A 669 -17.13 11.53 -1.25
CA THR A 669 -18.26 12.45 -1.45
C THR A 669 -18.66 13.13 -0.16
N THR A 670 -18.93 12.39 0.92
CA THR A 670 -19.31 12.99 2.20
C THR A 670 -18.23 13.91 2.76
N THR A 671 -16.95 13.53 2.67
CA THR A 671 -15.84 14.41 3.08
C THR A 671 -15.85 15.73 2.29
N MET A 672 -15.99 15.67 0.96
CA MET A 672 -16.01 16.88 0.14
C MET A 672 -17.25 17.75 0.37
N LEU A 673 -18.41 17.14 0.57
CA LEU A 673 -19.65 17.83 0.95
C LEU A 673 -19.47 18.64 2.25
N VAL A 674 -18.81 18.05 3.25
CA VAL A 674 -18.48 18.72 4.51
C VAL A 674 -17.55 19.92 4.27
N CYS A 675 -16.47 19.75 3.50
CA CYS A 675 -15.54 20.85 3.16
C CYS A 675 -16.25 22.01 2.46
N MET A 676 -17.07 21.72 1.44
CA MET A 676 -17.79 22.73 0.67
C MET A 676 -18.84 23.45 1.50
N TYR A 677 -19.55 22.71 2.35
CA TYR A 677 -20.50 23.30 3.29
C TYR A 677 -19.80 24.28 4.23
N MET A 678 -18.71 23.86 4.86
CA MET A 678 -17.97 24.71 5.80
C MET A 678 -17.42 25.97 5.10
N LEU A 679 -16.79 25.81 3.93
CA LEU A 679 -16.28 26.94 3.15
C LEU A 679 -17.40 27.93 2.80
N ARG A 680 -18.54 27.42 2.32
CA ARG A 680 -19.68 28.26 1.95
C ARG A 680 -20.32 28.96 3.15
N ALA A 681 -20.49 28.25 4.27
CA ALA A 681 -21.06 28.80 5.50
C ALA A 681 -20.18 29.93 6.07
N VAL A 682 -18.86 29.73 6.09
CA VAL A 682 -17.90 30.74 6.56
C VAL A 682 -17.87 31.96 5.62
N VAL A 683 -17.80 31.74 4.30
CA VAL A 683 -17.80 32.85 3.32
C VAL A 683 -19.11 33.65 3.35
N ALA A 684 -20.25 32.99 3.54
CA ALA A 684 -21.55 33.65 3.64
C ALA A 684 -21.83 34.28 5.02
N GLY A 685 -20.95 34.08 6.01
CA GLY A 685 -21.21 34.49 7.40
C GLY A 685 -22.39 33.74 8.06
N ALA A 686 -22.76 32.58 7.52
CA ALA A 686 -23.88 31.75 7.96
C ALA A 686 -23.41 30.61 8.88
N VAL A 687 -22.38 30.85 9.69
CA VAL A 687 -21.85 29.87 10.63
C VAL A 687 -22.90 29.61 11.71
N PRO A 688 -23.33 28.36 11.93
CA PRO A 688 -24.40 28.05 12.89
C PRO A 688 -23.97 28.39 14.32
N SER A 689 -24.86 29.03 15.07
CA SER A 689 -24.66 29.31 16.50
C SER A 689 -24.89 28.03 17.32
N THR A 690 -23.85 27.57 18.02
CA THR A 690 -23.80 26.43 18.96
C THR A 690 -25.01 25.49 18.93
N VAL A 691 -24.87 24.39 18.19
CA VAL A 691 -25.83 23.27 18.18
C VAL A 691 -25.22 22.11 18.96
N GLU A 692 -25.98 21.48 19.85
CA GLU A 692 -25.52 20.27 20.54
C GLU A 692 -25.22 19.18 19.49
N PRO A 693 -24.01 18.59 19.50
CA PRO A 693 -23.62 17.61 18.50
C PRO A 693 -24.45 16.34 18.64
N LYS A 694 -24.81 15.68 17.52
CA LYS A 694 -25.58 14.41 17.54
C LYS A 694 -24.88 13.28 18.30
N SER A 695 -23.56 13.32 18.36
CA SER A 695 -22.70 12.36 19.07
C SER A 695 -21.71 13.10 19.98
N SER A 696 -21.43 12.53 21.16
CA SER A 696 -20.48 13.06 22.16
C SER A 696 -19.10 12.38 22.09
N ALA A 697 -18.73 11.83 20.93
CA ALA A 697 -17.48 11.12 20.75
C ALA A 697 -16.26 11.99 21.10
N HIS A 698 -15.42 11.50 22.02
CA HIS A 698 -14.21 12.18 22.51
C HIS A 698 -12.94 11.45 22.05
N PHE A 699 -11.94 12.20 21.59
CA PHE A 699 -10.69 11.68 21.04
C PHE A 699 -9.52 12.56 21.51
N GLY A 700 -8.60 12.01 22.33
CA GLY A 700 -7.55 12.80 22.99
C GLY A 700 -6.70 13.65 22.03
N VAL A 701 -6.29 13.09 20.89
CA VAL A 701 -5.53 13.85 19.87
C VAL A 701 -6.32 15.01 19.25
N ILE A 702 -7.65 14.92 19.23
CA ILE A 702 -8.52 16.02 18.75
C ILE A 702 -8.62 17.11 19.80
N ASP A 703 -8.63 16.77 21.09
CA ASP A 703 -8.61 17.77 22.16
C ASP A 703 -7.27 18.52 22.19
N GLU A 704 -6.16 17.80 22.00
CA GLU A 704 -4.84 18.40 21.80
C GLU A 704 -4.81 19.34 20.58
N LEU A 705 -5.38 18.91 19.45
CA LEU A 705 -5.51 19.75 18.26
C LEU A 705 -6.32 21.02 18.56
N VAL A 706 -7.47 20.89 19.20
CA VAL A 706 -8.34 22.02 19.55
C VAL A 706 -7.64 22.98 20.51
N ALA A 707 -6.80 22.47 21.42
CA ALA A 707 -5.99 23.30 22.31
C ALA A 707 -4.85 24.04 21.58
N VAL A 708 -4.30 23.47 20.51
CA VAL A 708 -3.25 24.10 19.68
C VAL A 708 -3.82 25.19 18.77
N LEU A 709 -5.05 25.05 18.28
CA LEU A 709 -5.67 25.99 17.34
C LEU A 709 -6.26 27.20 18.07
N ASP A 710 -5.94 28.42 17.61
CA ASP A 710 -6.44 29.67 18.21
C ASP A 710 -7.99 29.75 18.22
N ASN A 711 -8.62 29.19 17.18
CA ASN A 711 -10.07 29.08 17.02
C ASN A 711 -10.55 27.61 17.09
N GLY A 712 -9.89 26.77 17.90
CA GLY A 712 -10.12 25.33 17.94
C GLY A 712 -11.56 24.93 18.26
N ASN A 713 -12.18 25.51 19.29
CA ASN A 713 -13.56 25.16 19.68
C ASN A 713 -14.57 25.55 18.59
N GLU A 714 -14.41 26.72 17.97
CA GLU A 714 -15.26 27.16 16.86
C GLU A 714 -15.11 26.24 15.65
N SER A 715 -13.86 25.85 15.34
CA SER A 715 -13.54 24.93 14.26
C SER A 715 -14.15 23.55 14.49
N LEU A 716 -14.03 23.00 15.71
CA LEU A 716 -14.63 21.72 16.09
C LEU A 716 -16.16 21.75 15.96
N ASN A 717 -16.81 22.82 16.46
CA ASN A 717 -18.26 22.97 16.37
C ASN A 717 -18.74 23.05 14.91
N LEU A 718 -18.03 23.80 14.07
CA LEU A 718 -18.32 23.90 12.65
C LEU A 718 -18.22 22.54 11.94
N VAL A 719 -17.14 21.78 12.20
CA VAL A 719 -16.96 20.43 11.64
C VAL A 719 -18.05 19.48 12.13
N ASN A 720 -18.33 19.46 13.43
CA ASN A 720 -19.36 18.59 14.01
C ASN A 720 -20.72 18.82 13.35
N TYR A 721 -21.11 20.09 13.23
CA TYR A 721 -22.36 20.45 12.56
C TYR A 721 -22.34 20.03 11.09
N ALA A 722 -21.28 20.34 10.36
CA ALA A 722 -21.16 20.01 8.94
C ALA A 722 -21.21 18.49 8.69
N VAL A 723 -20.54 17.69 9.53
CA VAL A 723 -20.59 16.22 9.49
C VAL A 723 -22.00 15.71 9.77
N ASP A 724 -22.70 16.30 10.74
CA ASP A 724 -24.08 15.94 11.09
C ASP A 724 -25.09 16.32 10.00
N MET A 725 -24.81 17.36 9.21
CA MET A 725 -25.60 17.72 8.02
C MET A 725 -25.33 16.79 6.83
N ALA A 726 -24.17 16.13 6.79
CA ALA A 726 -23.77 15.24 5.70
C ALA A 726 -23.95 13.74 6.04
N ASP A 727 -24.64 13.42 7.14
CA ASP A 727 -24.74 12.08 7.73
C ASP A 727 -25.60 11.06 6.95
N HIS A 728 -26.38 11.52 5.98
CA HIS A 728 -27.32 10.74 5.15
C HIS A 728 -26.86 9.33 4.78
N VAL A 729 -25.58 9.15 4.39
CA VAL A 729 -25.01 7.84 3.99
C VAL A 729 -24.08 7.28 5.08
N GLN A 730 -23.33 8.14 5.75
CA GLN A 730 -22.33 7.78 6.74
C GLN A 730 -21.95 9.01 7.58
N ASN A 731 -22.06 8.91 8.90
CA ASN A 731 -21.46 9.86 9.83
C ASN A 731 -20.00 9.46 10.12
N LEU A 732 -19.06 10.40 10.02
CA LEU A 732 -17.63 10.12 10.22
C LEU A 732 -17.32 9.74 11.68
N ARG A 733 -17.96 10.40 12.65
CA ARG A 733 -17.69 10.23 14.08
C ARG A 733 -18.16 8.87 14.59
N ASP A 734 -19.36 8.46 14.20
CA ASP A 734 -19.89 7.12 14.48
C ASP A 734 -18.99 6.02 13.91
N CYS A 735 -18.32 6.29 12.78
CA CYS A 735 -17.38 5.35 12.18
C CYS A 735 -16.09 5.23 12.97
N ILE A 736 -15.58 6.33 13.51
CA ILE A 736 -14.40 6.31 14.38
C ILE A 736 -14.74 5.52 15.65
N GLU A 737 -15.87 5.80 16.31
CA GLU A 737 -16.31 5.07 17.51
C GLU A 737 -16.52 3.58 17.24
N SER A 738 -17.29 3.25 16.20
CA SER A 738 -17.52 1.85 15.80
C SER A 738 -16.21 1.13 15.55
N CYS A 739 -15.22 1.80 14.97
CA CYS A 739 -13.91 1.22 14.69
C CYS A 739 -13.03 1.11 15.94
N ARG A 740 -13.12 2.07 16.88
CA ARG A 740 -12.44 2.03 18.18
C ARG A 740 -12.92 0.86 19.03
N ASP A 741 -14.21 0.57 19.06
CA ASP A 741 -14.73 -0.56 19.85
C ASP A 741 -14.21 -1.91 19.32
N LEU A 742 -13.96 -2.02 18.01
CA LEU A 742 -13.42 -3.24 17.41
C LEU A 742 -11.97 -3.52 17.79
N THR A 743 -11.16 -2.49 18.07
CA THR A 743 -9.77 -2.72 18.51
C THR A 743 -9.74 -3.39 19.88
N LYS A 744 -10.79 -3.21 20.68
CA LYS A 744 -11.00 -3.81 22.00
C LYS A 744 -11.60 -5.23 21.93
N GLU A 745 -12.22 -5.62 20.82
CA GLU A 745 -12.85 -6.95 20.64
C GLU A 745 -11.87 -8.04 20.17
N ASN A 746 -11.73 -9.12 20.96
CA ASN A 746 -10.99 -10.32 20.61
C ASN A 746 -11.82 -11.27 19.74
N GLY A 747 -11.52 -11.29 18.42
CA GLY A 747 -12.27 -12.10 17.44
C GLY A 747 -13.58 -11.42 17.04
N LEU A 748 -13.71 -11.11 15.75
CA LEU A 748 -14.92 -10.47 15.23
C LEU A 748 -15.99 -11.53 14.91
N SER A 749 -17.26 -11.22 15.13
CA SER A 749 -18.35 -12.03 14.56
C SER A 749 -18.32 -11.96 13.03
N VAL A 750 -18.79 -13.01 12.35
CA VAL A 750 -18.82 -13.07 10.88
C VAL A 750 -19.55 -11.85 10.28
N GLU A 751 -20.65 -11.43 10.90
CA GLU A 751 -21.42 -10.24 10.48
C GLU A 751 -20.62 -8.94 10.59
N LYS A 752 -19.83 -8.76 11.67
CA LYS A 752 -18.95 -7.60 11.80
C LYS A 752 -17.78 -7.69 10.82
N GLN A 753 -17.19 -8.87 10.63
CA GLN A 753 -16.13 -9.08 9.62
C GLN A 753 -16.63 -8.70 8.23
N GLU A 754 -17.82 -9.15 7.82
CA GLU A 754 -18.44 -8.81 6.54
C GLU A 754 -18.75 -7.30 6.40
N TYR A 755 -19.34 -6.70 7.44
CA TYR A 755 -19.62 -5.25 7.45
C TYR A 755 -18.35 -4.40 7.23
N PHE A 756 -17.23 -4.79 7.84
CA PHE A 756 -15.95 -4.08 7.69
C PHE A 756 -15.18 -4.48 6.43
N MET A 757 -15.30 -5.73 5.95
CA MET A 757 -14.79 -6.17 4.66
C MET A 757 -15.39 -5.37 3.50
N GLN A 758 -16.71 -5.14 3.54
CA GLN A 758 -17.39 -4.25 2.58
C GLN A 758 -16.92 -2.79 2.67
N ARG A 759 -16.43 -2.34 3.84
CA ARG A 759 -15.93 -0.98 4.07
C ARG A 759 -14.47 -0.78 3.67
N ALA A 760 -13.64 -1.80 3.89
CA ALA A 760 -12.23 -1.84 3.55
C ALA A 760 -11.96 -2.35 2.11
N GLY A 761 -13.01 -2.79 1.40
CA GLY A 761 -12.93 -3.30 0.03
C GLY A 761 -12.25 -4.67 -0.09
N THR A 762 -12.02 -5.38 1.01
CA THR A 762 -11.18 -6.59 1.07
C THR A 762 -11.99 -7.82 1.44
N THR A 763 -11.69 -8.97 0.80
CA THR A 763 -12.41 -10.25 0.99
C THR A 763 -11.55 -11.32 1.67
N VAL A 764 -10.33 -11.01 2.13
CA VAL A 764 -9.41 -12.03 2.67
C VAL A 764 -9.52 -12.15 4.20
N VAL A 765 -10.17 -13.22 4.64
CA VAL A 765 -10.23 -13.64 6.05
C VAL A 765 -8.91 -14.31 6.44
N SER A 766 -8.07 -13.61 7.21
CA SER A 766 -6.97 -14.22 7.93
C SER A 766 -6.82 -13.53 9.29
N SER A 767 -6.63 -14.30 10.36
CA SER A 767 -6.50 -13.82 11.74
C SER A 767 -5.33 -12.85 11.98
N VAL A 768 -4.38 -12.77 11.05
CA VAL A 768 -3.27 -11.79 11.05
C VAL A 768 -3.67 -10.48 10.34
N VAL A 769 -4.62 -10.56 9.42
CA VAL A 769 -5.17 -9.46 8.61
C VAL A 769 -6.24 -8.70 9.40
N ASP A 770 -6.99 -9.37 10.29
CA ASP A 770 -8.00 -8.75 11.17
C ASP A 770 -7.43 -7.61 12.04
N ARG A 771 -6.22 -7.77 12.60
CA ARG A 771 -5.62 -6.73 13.45
C ARG A 771 -5.11 -5.54 12.63
N TYR A 772 -4.47 -5.82 11.49
CA TYR A 772 -3.93 -4.79 10.60
C TYR A 772 -5.02 -3.95 9.93
N ILE A 773 -6.08 -4.59 9.40
CA ILE A 773 -7.22 -3.87 8.80
C ILE A 773 -7.96 -3.02 9.83
N LYS A 774 -8.15 -3.53 11.06
CA LYS A 774 -8.81 -2.79 12.14
C LYS A 774 -8.08 -1.46 12.38
N TYR A 775 -6.78 -1.48 12.64
CA TYR A 775 -6.01 -0.26 12.93
C TYR A 775 -5.93 0.68 11.73
N ASP A 776 -5.73 0.16 10.52
CA ASP A 776 -5.59 0.99 9.31
C ASP A 776 -6.87 1.76 8.99
N LEU A 777 -8.05 1.15 9.15
CA LEU A 777 -9.33 1.81 8.88
C LEU A 777 -9.65 2.91 9.91
N VAL A 778 -9.34 2.67 11.19
CA VAL A 778 -9.63 3.66 12.25
C VAL A 778 -8.73 4.89 12.08
N VAL A 779 -7.43 4.69 11.83
CA VAL A 779 -6.48 5.79 11.60
C VAL A 779 -6.94 6.64 10.43
N ASN A 780 -7.37 6.03 9.33
CA ASN A 780 -7.85 6.76 8.16
C ASN A 780 -9.08 7.64 8.47
N TYR A 781 -10.01 7.18 9.32
CA TYR A 781 -11.16 8.00 9.69
C TYR A 781 -10.80 9.12 10.68
N LEU A 782 -9.96 8.83 11.66
CA LEU A 782 -9.49 9.82 12.62
C LEU A 782 -8.64 10.91 11.95
N GLU A 783 -7.75 10.53 11.03
CA GLU A 783 -6.94 11.45 10.25
C GLU A 783 -7.80 12.36 9.36
N ARG A 784 -8.82 11.81 8.69
CA ARG A 784 -9.78 12.64 7.93
C ARG A 784 -10.47 13.66 8.83
N TYR A 785 -10.89 13.25 10.02
CA TYR A 785 -11.52 14.14 10.97
C TYR A 785 -10.57 15.24 11.46
N PHE A 786 -9.32 14.90 11.72
CA PHE A 786 -8.24 15.86 12.01
C PHE A 786 -8.09 16.90 10.90
N TYR A 787 -7.96 16.49 9.63
CA TYR A 787 -7.83 17.42 8.51
C TYR A 787 -9.06 18.30 8.33
N LEU A 788 -10.27 17.80 8.58
CA LEU A 788 -11.48 18.63 8.53
C LEU A 788 -11.45 19.76 9.56
N ILE A 789 -10.93 19.51 10.77
CA ILE A 789 -10.79 20.52 11.83
C ILE A 789 -9.70 21.53 11.47
N CYS A 790 -8.56 21.07 10.96
CA CYS A 790 -7.53 21.98 10.44
C CYS A 790 -8.07 22.85 9.31
N PHE A 791 -8.84 22.26 8.38
CA PHE A 791 -9.43 23.01 7.27
C PHE A 791 -10.48 24.02 7.76
N ALA A 792 -11.32 23.66 8.75
CA ALA A 792 -12.25 24.59 9.38
C ALA A 792 -11.53 25.77 10.06
N SER A 793 -10.45 25.50 10.79
CA SER A 793 -9.63 26.54 11.42
C SER A 793 -8.98 27.46 10.38
N TYR A 794 -8.45 26.88 9.30
CA TYR A 794 -7.89 27.60 8.16
C TYR A 794 -8.90 28.52 7.50
N ILE A 795 -10.10 28.03 7.14
CA ILE A 795 -11.09 28.86 6.45
C ILE A 795 -11.58 30.02 7.33
N LEU A 796 -11.72 29.80 8.64
CA LEU A 796 -12.10 30.84 9.60
C LEU A 796 -10.99 31.91 9.73
N ASP A 797 -9.71 31.51 9.75
CA ASP A 797 -8.56 32.43 9.84
C ASP A 797 -8.29 33.18 8.52
N GLN A 798 -8.50 32.53 7.38
CA GLN A 798 -8.13 33.06 6.07
C GLN A 798 -9.26 33.76 5.32
N GLN A 799 -10.53 33.53 5.67
CA GLN A 799 -11.65 34.22 5.04
C GLN A 799 -11.53 35.76 5.17
N PRO A 800 -11.21 36.35 6.34
CA PRO A 800 -11.00 37.81 6.46
C PRO A 800 -9.82 38.32 5.61
N LYS A 801 -8.87 37.44 5.31
CA LYS A 801 -7.65 37.71 4.52
C LYS A 801 -7.82 37.34 3.04
N GLN A 802 -9.03 36.98 2.61
CA GLN A 802 -9.33 36.55 1.24
C GLN A 802 -8.47 35.38 0.74
N PHE A 803 -8.13 34.44 1.62
CA PHE A 803 -7.36 33.23 1.27
C PHE A 803 -5.98 33.52 0.61
N GLN A 804 -5.31 34.59 1.03
CA GLN A 804 -3.96 34.93 0.55
C GLN A 804 -2.92 33.83 0.82
N THR A 805 -3.07 33.10 1.93
CA THR A 805 -2.23 31.94 2.26
C THR A 805 -2.99 30.67 1.92
N LEU A 806 -2.34 29.76 1.22
CA LEU A 806 -2.85 28.42 0.90
C LEU A 806 -2.88 27.53 2.15
N PHE A 807 -3.82 26.58 2.21
CA PHE A 807 -3.97 25.60 3.28
C PHE A 807 -2.68 24.85 3.56
N VAL A 808 -1.98 24.36 2.53
CA VAL A 808 -0.71 23.64 2.70
C VAL A 808 0.34 24.52 3.39
N ASN A 809 0.46 25.77 2.96
CA ASN A 809 1.41 26.72 3.53
C ASN A 809 1.01 27.14 4.95
N TRP A 810 -0.29 27.30 5.20
CA TRP A 810 -0.85 27.63 6.50
C TRP A 810 -0.59 26.52 7.52
N MET A 811 -0.81 25.25 7.14
CA MET A 811 -0.53 24.07 7.96
C MET A 811 0.95 24.01 8.38
N CYS A 812 1.87 24.42 7.49
CA CYS A 812 3.31 24.40 7.78
C CYS A 812 3.75 25.58 8.66
N SER A 813 3.22 26.78 8.42
CA SER A 813 3.79 28.03 8.97
C SER A 813 3.04 28.61 10.16
N ARG A 814 1.75 28.28 10.37
CA ARG A 814 0.91 29.00 11.35
C ARG A 814 1.19 28.62 12.80
N TYR A 815 1.60 27.37 13.04
CA TYR A 815 1.75 26.78 14.39
C TYR A 815 3.09 26.03 14.55
N ASP A 816 4.17 26.51 13.92
CA ASP A 816 5.54 26.00 14.10
C ASP A 816 5.68 24.47 14.07
N ASN A 817 4.94 23.81 13.16
CA ASN A 817 4.85 22.35 12.95
C ASN A 817 4.09 21.55 14.02
N ALA A 818 3.46 22.17 15.02
CA ALA A 818 2.68 21.48 16.05
C ALA A 818 1.59 20.58 15.44
N LEU A 819 0.95 21.01 14.35
CA LEU A 819 -0.06 20.21 13.64
C LEU A 819 0.52 18.92 13.05
N TYR A 820 1.72 18.99 12.46
CA TYR A 820 2.40 17.81 11.92
C TYR A 820 2.95 16.90 13.03
N ALA A 821 3.34 17.46 14.17
CA ALA A 821 3.75 16.68 15.35
C ALA A 821 2.57 15.90 15.96
N LEU A 822 1.37 16.49 16.03
CA LEU A 822 0.15 15.79 16.45
C LEU A 822 -0.22 14.68 15.45
N LEU A 823 -0.16 14.97 14.16
CA LEU A 823 -0.37 13.97 13.10
C LEU A 823 0.65 12.82 13.18
N ASP A 824 1.91 13.08 13.57
CA ASP A 824 2.95 12.06 13.80
C ASP A 824 2.66 11.16 15.01
N ASN A 825 1.77 11.59 15.92
CA ASN A 825 1.43 10.88 17.15
C ASN A 825 -0.08 10.58 17.30
N LEU A 826 -0.79 10.36 16.19
CA LEU A 826 -2.22 10.02 16.19
C LEU A 826 -2.51 8.82 17.11
N ASN A 827 -3.27 9.07 18.18
CA ASN A 827 -3.67 8.11 19.20
C ASN A 827 -5.17 8.23 19.53
N PHE A 828 -5.72 7.24 20.23
CA PHE A 828 -7.11 7.24 20.70
C PHE A 828 -7.25 7.61 22.18
N ASP A 829 -6.28 7.22 23.01
CA ASP A 829 -6.32 7.32 24.48
C ASP A 829 -5.08 8.07 24.99
N ASP A 830 -5.23 8.80 26.10
CA ASP A 830 -4.19 9.62 26.77
C ASP A 830 -3.00 8.82 27.34
N LYS A 831 -2.93 7.51 27.13
CA LYS A 831 -1.91 6.63 27.69
C LYS A 831 -1.06 6.01 26.58
N ASN A 832 0.25 6.21 26.71
CA ASN A 832 1.39 5.86 25.84
C ASN A 832 1.46 4.45 25.19
N ASP A 833 0.44 3.60 25.27
CA ASP A 833 0.53 2.20 24.85
C ASP A 833 0.01 1.91 23.42
N ASP A 834 -0.68 2.83 22.75
CA ASP A 834 -1.18 2.64 21.39
C ASP A 834 -0.83 3.82 20.45
N VAL A 835 0.46 4.07 20.20
CA VAL A 835 0.87 4.94 19.07
C VAL A 835 0.50 4.23 17.77
N VAL A 836 -0.59 4.67 17.14
CA VAL A 836 -1.22 3.89 16.05
C VAL A 836 -0.48 4.04 14.71
N SER A 837 0.33 5.08 14.53
CA SER A 837 1.39 5.14 13.50
C SER A 837 2.12 6.48 13.51
N SER A 838 3.46 6.46 13.35
CA SER A 838 4.20 7.66 12.97
C SER A 838 3.81 8.13 11.57
N MET A 839 4.01 9.41 11.29
CA MET A 839 3.95 10.05 9.97
C MET A 839 4.67 9.20 8.94
N ARG A 840 5.87 8.73 9.28
CA ARG A 840 6.64 7.80 8.43
C ARG A 840 5.88 6.52 8.05
N TRP A 841 5.11 5.93 8.97
CA TRP A 841 4.23 4.78 8.69
C TRP A 841 3.00 5.18 7.85
N ARG A 842 2.43 6.37 8.05
CA ARG A 842 1.32 6.90 7.21
C ARG A 842 1.73 7.09 5.76
N TRP A 843 2.87 7.72 5.50
CA TRP A 843 3.40 7.91 4.14
C TRP A 843 3.85 6.60 3.50
N ARG A 844 4.27 5.59 4.27
CA ARG A 844 4.53 4.23 3.75
C ARG A 844 3.27 3.49 3.31
N ARG A 845 2.09 3.79 3.88
CA ARG A 845 0.81 3.12 3.54
C ARG A 845 0.20 3.65 2.24
N LYS A 846 0.26 4.97 1.99
CA LYS A 846 -0.16 5.56 0.70
C LYS A 846 0.66 5.01 -0.48
N ARG A 847 1.91 4.60 -0.23
CA ARG A 847 2.75 3.88 -1.20
C ARG A 847 2.26 2.45 -1.44
N LYS A 848 1.30 2.26 -2.33
CA LYS A 848 1.39 1.09 -3.21
C LYS A 848 2.53 1.37 -4.16
N MET A 849 3.76 1.00 -3.80
CA MET A 849 4.94 1.25 -4.67
C MET A 849 4.73 0.54 -6.01
N VAL A 850 4.29 1.30 -7.01
CA VAL A 850 3.96 0.83 -8.34
C VAL A 850 5.26 0.46 -9.07
N TYR A 851 5.39 -0.82 -9.39
CA TYR A 851 6.19 -1.54 -10.41
C TYR A 851 7.46 -0.98 -11.09
N ARG A 852 8.01 0.20 -10.80
CA ARG A 852 9.24 0.72 -11.45
C ARG A 852 10.11 1.54 -10.51
N LEU A 853 11.39 1.16 -10.42
CA LEU A 853 12.51 1.90 -9.80
C LEU A 853 13.33 2.60 -10.92
N GLU A 854 12.69 2.86 -12.06
CA GLU A 854 13.27 3.33 -13.32
C GLU A 854 13.17 4.86 -13.46
#